data_AF-A0A3N6MZP4-F1
#
_entry.id   AF-A0A3N6MZP4-F1
#
_cell.length_a   1.000
_cell.length_b   1.000
_cell.length_c   1.000
_cell.angle_alpha   90.00
_cell.angle_beta   90.00
_cell.angle_gamma   90.00
#
_symmetry.space_group_name_H-M   'P 1'
#
loop_
_entity.id
_entity.type
_entity.pdbx_description
1 polymer ?
#
loop_
_entity_poly.entity_id
_entity_poly.type
_entity_poly.pdbx_seq_one_letter_code
_entity_poly.pdbx_strand_id
1 'polypeptide(L)'
;MSDPTVVSPSWLEAHCESVTVVDVRSRRDYEDLGHVPGAVNVPAAEFRDPSRVAAGKLPSADDFAALLSEAGIDPDDSIVAVCDEQGVNAARFLLTAAVYGHDGRLSLLDGGLAAWLEDGGDLTDETPDPTPTSYEAELTDDAPLVDRQAVEAAVEGDAIVVDTRTPAEYDQSHIPGAVQVGWEDLLDESGRLRPEDELEELLAAKGIRPEERIVLYCNTARRLSHTYVVLGDLGYEDVAFYEGSLTDWVRSEAAEWNPVELEARVRSYADAGGFEAMIEELGEDVTNHLKLIGLYHQKQEGYFMLRTRAPGGILTAEQASVIGEVADEFARAPEEYGGPDQNPVFGDGYLDLTTRQDVQMHWIRIRDVDEIWSRYEAVGLETMQACGNSVRNVVGCPAAGIDPNETVDVRPVVERVSERFLGDPHYANLPRKFKISVTGCHENCARAQIQDLAFTPAIRDGRDGFAVRAGGGLSDGPRVASDLELFVEPDRVEELVEAVADLYVDYGSYLDTAVNRLRFLVEELGVERFREELASYADFEFETPDEVLTTDYRDDHVGVHEQTDGRSSVGLNVPTGRMGGDEFRELARLADELGGGELRLTPNQNLLVPHLADERLESFLEASVVDRYGPDPGPFSRGIVTCTGREFCNYGIVETKNRAIRWARDLDEWSEAVGIADEREAVRVHLSGCSASCAQPQIADVGLRGEVYRDDYESGRAADVGLGGDLGNDEFIDWLVGKVPIDDVPAVVRAVTLAYETDRDEGETFAEWTRRRSDVELRNLVSEAAGTKPAAIGTEAS
;
A
#
# COMPACT_ATOMS: atom_id res chain seq x y z
N MET A 1 27.52 50.09 -1.53
CA MET A 1 27.58 48.62 -1.46
C MET A 1 26.14 48.21 -1.28
N SER A 2 25.61 47.38 -2.17
CA SER A 2 24.30 46.77 -1.94
C SER A 2 24.38 46.00 -0.63
N ASP A 3 23.36 46.12 0.22
CA ASP A 3 23.29 45.29 1.42
C ASP A 3 23.01 43.83 1.00
N PRO A 4 23.55 42.84 1.75
CA PRO A 4 23.65 41.46 1.30
C PRO A 4 22.31 40.71 1.35
N THR A 5 22.21 39.66 0.52
CA THR A 5 21.04 38.76 0.45
C THR A 5 21.02 37.83 1.66
N VAL A 6 22.18 37.54 2.25
CA VAL A 6 22.31 36.86 3.54
C VAL A 6 22.94 37.80 4.57
N VAL A 7 22.29 37.94 5.74
CA VAL A 7 22.69 38.88 6.80
C VAL A 7 23.08 38.14 8.06
N SER A 8 24.08 38.65 8.79
CA SER A 8 24.49 38.08 10.08
C SER A 8 23.59 38.58 11.23
N PRO A 9 23.54 37.87 12.37
CA PRO A 9 22.87 38.34 13.57
C PRO A 9 23.29 39.77 13.99
N SER A 10 24.59 40.05 13.96
CA SER A 10 25.11 41.39 14.28
C SER A 10 24.64 42.49 13.31
N TRP A 11 24.41 42.12 12.04
CA TRP A 11 23.84 43.05 11.06
C TRP A 11 22.37 43.30 11.39
N LEU A 12 21.59 42.24 11.67
CA LEU A 12 20.18 42.36 12.00
C LEU A 12 19.97 43.22 13.27
N GLU A 13 20.78 43.01 14.30
CA GLU A 13 20.72 43.82 15.53
C GLU A 13 20.96 45.31 15.26
N ALA A 14 21.85 45.65 14.32
CA ALA A 14 22.14 47.03 13.96
C ALA A 14 21.06 47.68 13.08
N HIS A 15 20.16 46.90 12.47
CA HIS A 15 19.18 47.37 11.47
C HIS A 15 17.73 47.01 11.83
N CYS A 16 17.46 46.49 13.02
CA CYS A 16 16.15 46.01 13.46
C CYS A 16 15.03 47.07 13.42
N GLU A 17 15.38 48.36 13.50
CA GLU A 17 14.42 49.47 13.37
C GLU A 17 14.13 49.86 11.90
N SER A 18 14.88 49.31 10.94
CA SER A 18 14.81 49.66 9.51
C SER A 18 14.40 48.52 8.59
N VAL A 19 14.16 47.33 9.14
CA VAL A 19 13.72 46.14 8.40
C VAL A 19 12.53 45.50 9.10
N THR A 20 11.68 44.82 8.34
CA THR A 20 10.61 43.99 8.86
C THR A 20 11.14 42.58 9.07
N VAL A 21 11.20 42.13 10.33
CA VAL A 21 11.65 40.77 10.65
C VAL A 21 10.45 39.83 10.58
N VAL A 22 10.54 38.79 9.76
CA VAL A 22 9.48 37.80 9.57
C VAL A 22 9.93 36.46 10.16
N ASP A 23 9.28 36.05 11.24
CA ASP A 23 9.48 34.75 11.87
C ASP A 23 8.51 33.73 11.26
N VAL A 24 9.06 32.73 10.57
CA VAL A 24 8.23 31.74 9.85
C VAL A 24 8.01 30.44 10.63
N ARG A 25 8.40 30.39 11.91
CA ARG A 25 8.12 29.25 12.78
C ARG A 25 6.62 29.11 13.04
N SER A 26 6.24 27.97 13.61
CA SER A 26 4.85 27.76 14.03
C SER A 26 4.43 28.87 15.00
N ARG A 27 3.15 29.27 14.96
CA ARG A 27 2.61 30.27 15.88
C ARG A 27 2.89 29.91 17.34
N ARG A 28 2.80 28.61 17.66
CA ARG A 28 3.12 28.08 18.97
C ARG A 28 4.58 28.34 19.36
N ASP A 29 5.54 28.03 18.50
CA ASP A 29 6.96 28.23 18.83
C ASP A 29 7.33 29.71 18.92
N TYR A 30 6.70 30.54 18.09
CA TYR A 30 6.84 31.99 18.13
C TYR A 30 6.33 32.59 19.45
N GLU A 31 5.19 32.13 19.96
CA GLU A 31 4.58 32.59 21.21
C GLU A 31 5.23 31.98 22.46
N ASP A 32 5.45 30.66 22.47
CA ASP A 32 5.88 29.89 23.65
C ASP A 32 7.40 30.02 23.92
N LEU A 33 8.21 30.11 22.85
CA LEU A 33 9.68 30.12 22.96
C LEU A 33 10.28 31.52 22.81
N GLY A 34 9.45 32.51 22.49
CA GLY A 34 9.86 33.87 22.19
C GLY A 34 10.47 34.01 20.79
N HIS A 35 10.64 35.26 20.35
CA HIS A 35 11.07 35.61 19.00
C HIS A 35 11.99 36.85 19.01
N VAL A 36 12.61 37.14 17.85
CA VAL A 36 13.44 38.34 17.69
C VAL A 36 12.59 39.60 17.95
N PRO A 37 13.05 40.57 18.76
CA PRO A 37 12.26 41.76 19.07
C PRO A 37 11.71 42.48 17.84
N GLY A 38 10.39 42.68 17.82
CA GLY A 38 9.69 43.33 16.70
C GLY A 38 9.34 42.42 15.52
N ALA A 39 9.67 41.13 15.56
CA ALA A 39 9.35 40.20 14.48
C ALA A 39 7.86 39.90 14.41
N VAL A 40 7.30 39.89 13.19
CA VAL A 40 5.94 39.43 12.89
C VAL A 40 5.95 37.95 12.52
N ASN A 41 4.89 37.22 12.85
CA ASN A 41 4.81 35.79 12.58
C ASN A 41 4.04 35.49 11.30
N VAL A 42 4.65 34.72 10.39
CA VAL A 42 4.01 34.19 9.18
C VAL A 42 4.36 32.70 9.07
N PRO A 43 3.58 31.78 9.67
CA PRO A 43 3.95 30.38 9.78
C PRO A 43 4.19 29.67 8.43
N ALA A 44 5.20 28.79 8.38
CA ALA A 44 5.58 28.01 7.20
C ALA A 44 4.46 27.17 6.56
N ALA A 45 3.42 26.83 7.32
CA ALA A 45 2.26 26.10 6.85
C ALA A 45 1.25 26.98 6.10
N GLU A 46 1.26 28.30 6.33
CA GLU A 46 0.25 29.22 5.81
C GLU A 46 0.60 29.75 4.41
N PHE A 47 1.88 29.93 4.07
CA PHE A 47 2.32 30.36 2.74
C PHE A 47 2.63 29.18 1.79
N ARG A 48 1.81 28.14 1.83
CA ARG A 48 1.86 27.00 0.90
C ARG A 48 0.48 26.77 0.33
N ASP A 49 0.40 26.09 -0.81
CA ASP A 49 -0.89 25.73 -1.41
C ASP A 49 -1.80 25.06 -0.35
N PRO A 50 -2.95 25.68 -0.02
CA PRO A 50 -3.83 25.22 1.05
C PRO A 50 -4.57 23.93 0.68
N SER A 51 -4.60 23.53 -0.60
CA SER A 51 -5.23 22.29 -1.05
C SER A 51 -4.51 21.04 -0.54
N ARG A 52 -3.25 21.15 -0.09
CA ARG A 52 -2.41 20.03 0.42
C ARG A 52 -2.22 18.83 -0.54
N VAL A 53 -2.86 18.82 -1.70
CA VAL A 53 -2.68 17.89 -2.86
C VAL A 53 -1.26 17.99 -3.44
N ALA A 54 -0.60 19.14 -3.25
CA ALA A 54 0.78 19.34 -3.70
C ALA A 54 1.57 20.14 -2.64
N ALA A 55 1.92 19.50 -1.52
CA ALA A 55 2.54 20.11 -0.32
C ALA A 55 3.84 20.95 -0.54
N GLY A 56 4.37 21.00 -1.77
CA GLY A 56 5.47 21.85 -2.19
C GLY A 56 5.10 23.06 -3.06
N LYS A 57 3.83 23.24 -3.45
CA LYS A 57 3.41 24.33 -4.35
C LYS A 57 3.27 25.68 -3.66
N LEU A 58 3.46 26.75 -4.42
CA LEU A 58 3.20 28.12 -3.98
C LEU A 58 1.71 28.30 -3.64
N PRO A 59 1.37 29.13 -2.63
CA PRO A 59 -0.01 29.52 -2.34
C PRO A 59 -0.58 30.33 -3.51
N SER A 60 -1.90 30.58 -3.56
CA SER A 60 -2.41 31.55 -4.54
C SER A 60 -1.86 32.95 -4.25
N ALA A 61 -1.78 33.81 -5.27
CA ALA A 61 -1.32 35.18 -5.10
C ALA A 61 -2.20 35.96 -4.10
N ASP A 62 -3.53 35.75 -4.17
CA ASP A 62 -4.50 36.35 -3.25
C ASP A 62 -4.27 35.90 -1.79
N ASP A 63 -4.03 34.61 -1.57
CA ASP A 63 -3.76 34.07 -0.22
C ASP A 63 -2.44 34.63 0.33
N PHE A 64 -1.40 34.70 -0.51
CA PHE A 64 -0.11 35.26 -0.10
C PHE A 64 -0.20 36.75 0.21
N ALA A 65 -0.93 37.53 -0.60
CA ALA A 65 -1.19 38.93 -0.35
C ALA A 65 -1.96 39.15 0.97
N ALA A 66 -2.95 38.32 1.25
CA ALA A 66 -3.69 38.36 2.52
C ALA A 66 -2.76 38.12 3.72
N LEU A 67 -1.86 37.13 3.63
CA LEU A 67 -0.90 36.82 4.71
C LEU A 67 0.05 37.98 5.00
N LEU A 68 0.66 38.58 3.97
CA LEU A 68 1.57 39.72 4.14
C LEU A 68 0.82 40.96 4.64
N SER A 69 -0.39 41.18 4.13
CA SER A 69 -1.28 42.24 4.61
C SER A 69 -1.59 42.08 6.09
N GLU A 70 -2.01 40.90 6.54
CA GLU A 70 -2.32 40.63 7.96
C GLU A 70 -1.10 40.76 8.87
N ALA A 71 0.09 40.41 8.36
CA ALA A 71 1.36 40.61 9.06
C ALA A 71 1.82 42.09 9.10
N GLY A 72 1.09 43.00 8.43
CA GLY A 72 1.41 44.43 8.38
C GLY A 72 2.63 44.77 7.52
N ILE A 73 2.91 43.96 6.51
CA ILE A 73 4.05 44.11 5.60
C ILE A 73 3.61 44.92 4.39
N ASP A 74 4.31 46.00 4.04
CA ASP A 74 4.08 46.74 2.79
C ASP A 74 4.94 46.16 1.63
N PRO A 75 4.53 46.29 0.35
CA PRO A 75 5.29 45.77 -0.79
C PRO A 75 6.74 46.25 -0.91
N ASP A 76 7.04 47.45 -0.38
CA ASP A 76 8.36 48.09 -0.43
C ASP A 76 9.23 47.79 0.82
N ASP A 77 8.71 47.04 1.81
CA ASP A 77 9.41 46.79 3.07
C ASP A 77 10.67 45.95 2.88
N SER A 78 11.78 46.31 3.50
CA SER A 78 12.94 45.41 3.52
C SER A 78 12.73 44.30 4.54
N ILE A 79 12.64 43.05 4.09
CA ILE A 79 12.34 41.88 4.91
C ILE A 79 13.62 41.11 5.29
N VAL A 80 13.71 40.72 6.56
CA VAL A 80 14.64 39.67 7.02
C VAL A 80 13.84 38.48 7.53
N ALA A 81 13.95 37.33 6.86
CA ALA A 81 13.24 36.10 7.27
C ALA A 81 14.08 35.25 8.23
N VAL A 82 13.43 34.73 9.27
CA VAL A 82 14.05 33.96 10.37
C VAL A 82 13.27 32.66 10.61
N CYS A 83 13.99 31.55 10.84
CA CYS A 83 13.43 30.30 11.31
C CYS A 83 14.40 29.56 12.26
N ASP A 84 13.97 28.40 12.75
CA ASP A 84 14.74 27.46 13.58
C ASP A 84 15.62 26.48 12.76
N GLU A 85 15.13 25.99 11.63
CA GLU A 85 15.82 25.03 10.75
C GLU A 85 16.83 25.70 9.79
N GLN A 86 17.99 26.19 10.28
CA GLN A 86 19.12 26.73 9.49
C GLN A 86 18.71 27.58 8.25
N GLY A 87 17.61 28.33 8.35
CA GLY A 87 17.11 29.20 7.29
C GLY A 87 16.27 28.56 6.17
N VAL A 88 15.98 27.26 6.15
CA VAL A 88 15.35 26.63 4.96
C VAL A 88 13.91 27.10 4.71
N ASN A 89 13.06 27.15 5.76
CA ASN A 89 11.68 27.65 5.62
C ASN A 89 11.66 29.17 5.42
N ALA A 90 12.61 29.90 6.04
CA ALA A 90 12.79 31.32 5.82
C ALA A 90 13.15 31.62 4.36
N ALA A 91 14.07 30.85 3.77
CA ALA A 91 14.42 30.95 2.36
C ALA A 91 13.24 30.63 1.43
N ARG A 92 12.38 29.65 1.79
CA ARG A 92 11.14 29.38 1.02
C ARG A 92 10.17 30.55 1.05
N PHE A 93 10.02 31.21 2.20
CA PHE A 93 9.22 32.42 2.30
C PHE A 93 9.76 33.54 1.39
N LEU A 94 11.08 33.79 1.43
CA LEU A 94 11.73 34.80 0.57
C LEU A 94 11.55 34.47 -0.91
N LEU A 95 11.74 33.22 -1.32
CA LEU A 95 11.51 32.79 -2.71
C LEU A 95 10.06 33.01 -3.14
N THR A 96 9.10 32.73 -2.25
CA THR A 96 7.67 32.97 -2.51
C THR A 96 7.38 34.46 -2.70
N ALA A 97 7.95 35.31 -1.84
CA ALA A 97 7.84 36.76 -1.96
C ALA A 97 8.46 37.30 -3.26
N ALA A 98 9.61 36.76 -3.67
CA ALA A 98 10.27 37.12 -4.93
C ALA A 98 9.44 36.74 -6.15
N VAL A 99 8.87 35.54 -6.17
CA VAL A 99 8.00 35.05 -7.27
C VAL A 99 6.78 35.96 -7.45
N TYR A 100 6.22 36.44 -6.35
CA TYR A 100 5.08 37.36 -6.31
C TYR A 100 5.42 38.85 -6.40
N GLY A 101 6.69 39.18 -6.70
CA GLY A 101 7.10 40.53 -7.04
C GLY A 101 7.19 41.50 -5.85
N HIS A 102 7.61 41.04 -4.67
CA HIS A 102 7.92 41.94 -3.56
C HIS A 102 9.03 42.93 -3.94
N ASP A 103 8.76 44.24 -3.84
CA ASP A 103 9.66 45.32 -4.30
C ASP A 103 10.79 45.60 -3.30
N GLY A 104 10.52 45.35 -2.02
CA GLY A 104 11.46 45.50 -0.93
C GLY A 104 12.62 44.49 -0.97
N ARG A 105 13.69 44.78 -0.23
CA ARG A 105 14.84 43.86 -0.15
C ARG A 105 14.45 42.60 0.62
N LEU A 106 14.83 41.44 0.09
CA LEU A 106 14.64 40.14 0.71
C LEU A 106 15.99 39.61 1.24
N SER A 107 16.10 39.40 2.55
CA SER A 107 17.32 38.91 3.18
C SER A 107 17.06 37.72 4.11
N LEU A 108 17.98 36.75 4.12
CA LEU A 108 17.96 35.58 4.99
C LEU A 108 18.88 35.80 6.20
N LEU A 109 18.43 35.44 7.41
CA LEU A 109 19.30 35.43 8.59
C LEU A 109 20.21 34.19 8.59
N ASP A 110 21.52 34.40 8.49
CA ASP A 110 22.52 33.34 8.52
C ASP A 110 22.49 32.54 9.83
N GLY A 111 22.37 31.22 9.72
CA GLY A 111 22.23 30.31 10.86
C GLY A 111 20.92 30.43 11.66
N GLY A 112 19.99 31.28 11.22
CA GLY A 112 18.65 31.43 11.80
C GLY A 112 18.65 31.84 13.29
N LEU A 113 17.61 31.42 14.02
CA LEU A 113 17.43 31.81 15.41
C LEU A 113 18.50 31.23 16.35
N ALA A 114 19.07 30.07 16.01
CA ALA A 114 20.17 29.49 16.77
C ALA A 114 21.40 30.40 16.77
N ALA A 115 21.80 30.89 15.59
CA ALA A 115 22.90 31.84 15.45
C ALA A 115 22.61 33.19 16.12
N TRP A 116 21.37 33.67 16.06
CA TRP A 116 20.94 34.87 16.79
C TRP A 116 21.21 34.76 18.29
N LEU A 117 20.81 33.65 18.91
CA LEU A 117 21.03 33.39 20.33
C LEU A 117 22.51 33.20 20.68
N GLU A 118 23.26 32.49 19.83
CA GLU A 118 24.70 32.28 20.04
C GLU A 118 25.50 33.58 20.00
N ASP A 119 25.12 34.52 19.13
CA ASP A 119 25.76 35.83 19.01
C ASP A 119 25.30 36.81 20.11
N GLY A 120 24.45 36.35 21.04
CA GLY A 120 24.01 37.10 22.22
C GLY A 120 22.76 37.94 21.99
N GLY A 121 22.00 37.67 20.93
CA GLY A 121 20.72 38.32 20.66
C GLY A 121 19.65 37.95 21.69
N ASP A 122 18.83 38.92 22.07
CA ASP A 122 17.72 38.73 23.00
C ASP A 122 16.47 38.19 22.28
N LEU A 123 15.62 37.44 23.00
CA LEU A 123 14.26 37.10 22.58
C LEU A 123 13.24 37.86 23.44
N THR A 124 12.07 38.11 22.87
CA THR A 124 10.91 38.69 23.57
C THR A 124 9.68 37.80 23.42
N ASP A 125 8.75 37.91 24.36
CA ASP A 125 7.37 37.39 24.28
C ASP A 125 6.37 38.48 23.88
N GLU A 126 6.83 39.73 23.70
CA GLU A 126 6.02 40.85 23.24
C GLU A 126 5.69 40.72 21.74
N THR A 127 4.52 40.15 21.45
CA THR A 127 4.00 40.02 20.08
C THR A 127 3.56 41.37 19.52
N PRO A 128 4.07 41.81 18.36
CA PRO A 128 3.56 43.00 17.67
C PRO A 128 2.09 42.84 17.28
N ASP A 129 1.32 43.94 17.32
CA ASP A 129 -0.06 44.02 16.82
C ASP A 129 -0.06 44.87 15.54
N PRO A 130 0.39 44.31 14.40
CA PRO A 130 0.48 45.06 13.15
C PRO A 130 -0.90 45.49 12.66
N THR A 131 -0.98 46.69 12.08
CA THR A 131 -2.18 47.12 11.36
C THR A 131 -2.12 46.56 9.94
N PRO A 132 -3.17 45.90 9.43
CA PRO A 132 -3.12 45.36 8.08
C PRO A 132 -2.83 46.42 7.02
N THR A 133 -1.97 46.08 6.06
CA THR A 133 -1.53 46.96 4.96
C THR A 133 -2.38 46.76 3.71
N SER A 134 -1.95 47.34 2.59
CA SER A 134 -2.50 47.06 1.26
C SER A 134 -1.43 46.34 0.45
N TYR A 135 -1.46 45.01 0.45
CA TYR A 135 -0.53 44.19 -0.31
C TYR A 135 -1.20 43.64 -1.57
N GLU A 136 -0.56 43.81 -2.73
CA GLU A 136 -0.96 43.17 -3.98
C GLU A 136 0.14 42.19 -4.39
N ALA A 137 -0.24 40.96 -4.71
CA ALA A 137 0.68 39.92 -5.20
C ALA A 137 0.22 39.48 -6.58
N GLU A 138 1.14 39.41 -7.53
CA GLU A 138 0.89 38.87 -8.86
C GLU A 138 2.10 38.04 -9.29
N LEU A 139 1.87 36.90 -9.96
CA LEU A 139 2.96 36.11 -10.51
C LEU A 139 3.67 36.94 -11.59
N THR A 140 4.95 37.22 -11.39
CA THR A 140 5.71 38.07 -12.31
C THR A 140 6.07 37.31 -13.60
N ASP A 141 6.09 38.02 -14.75
CA ASP A 141 6.51 37.44 -16.03
C ASP A 141 7.97 36.94 -16.00
N ASP A 142 8.80 37.54 -15.14
CA ASP A 142 10.21 37.21 -14.92
C ASP A 142 10.42 36.30 -13.68
N ALA A 143 9.36 35.69 -13.15
CA ALA A 143 9.47 34.82 -11.98
C ALA A 143 10.47 33.67 -12.24
N PRO A 144 11.33 33.32 -11.26
CA PRO A 144 12.31 32.24 -11.40
C PRO A 144 11.68 30.84 -11.34
N LEU A 145 10.41 30.69 -11.73
CA LEU A 145 9.64 29.45 -11.71
C LEU A 145 9.60 28.86 -13.13
N VAL A 146 9.99 27.59 -13.27
CA VAL A 146 9.93 26.86 -14.55
C VAL A 146 9.00 25.66 -14.48
N ASP A 147 8.36 25.37 -15.60
CA ASP A 147 7.56 24.16 -15.79
C ASP A 147 8.44 22.97 -16.24
N ARG A 148 7.84 21.78 -16.35
CA ARG A 148 8.52 20.58 -16.82
C ARG A 148 9.15 20.75 -18.20
N GLN A 149 8.46 21.41 -19.13
CA GLN A 149 8.96 21.59 -20.50
C GLN A 149 10.27 22.38 -20.52
N ALA A 150 10.39 23.40 -19.66
CA ALA A 150 11.62 24.14 -19.48
C ALA A 150 12.73 23.31 -18.81
N VAL A 151 12.40 22.37 -17.92
CA VAL A 151 13.38 21.42 -17.36
C VAL A 151 13.86 20.42 -18.42
N GLU A 152 12.98 19.86 -19.24
CA GLU A 152 13.36 18.98 -20.36
C GLU A 152 14.30 19.70 -21.33
N ALA A 153 13.97 20.95 -21.67
CA ALA A 153 14.84 21.79 -22.49
C ALA A 153 16.19 22.10 -21.81
N ALA A 154 16.21 22.21 -20.47
CA ALA A 154 17.44 22.40 -19.70
C ALA A 154 18.32 21.14 -19.74
N VAL A 155 17.73 19.94 -19.60
CA VAL A 155 18.42 18.65 -19.69
C VAL A 155 19.02 18.41 -21.07
N GLU A 156 18.32 18.80 -22.14
CA GLU A 156 18.79 18.65 -23.52
C GLU A 156 19.75 19.77 -23.96
N GLY A 157 19.78 20.87 -23.22
CA GLY A 157 20.48 22.10 -23.56
C GLY A 157 21.82 22.29 -22.83
N ASP A 158 22.23 23.56 -22.71
CA ASP A 158 23.47 23.97 -22.04
C ASP A 158 23.23 24.43 -20.58
N ALA A 159 22.03 24.22 -20.03
CA ALA A 159 21.70 24.59 -18.66
C ALA A 159 22.11 23.50 -17.67
N ILE A 160 22.41 23.88 -16.42
CA ILE A 160 22.74 22.94 -15.36
C ILE A 160 21.51 22.71 -14.48
N VAL A 161 21.02 21.47 -14.50
CA VAL A 161 20.00 21.02 -13.55
C VAL A 161 20.71 20.62 -12.24
N VAL A 162 20.28 21.17 -11.11
CA VAL A 162 20.91 20.92 -9.81
C VAL A 162 19.90 20.30 -8.84
N ASP A 163 20.28 19.14 -8.31
CA ASP A 163 19.52 18.41 -7.31
C ASP A 163 19.98 18.80 -5.91
N THR A 164 19.09 19.42 -5.13
CA THR A 164 19.42 19.92 -3.79
C THR A 164 19.15 18.92 -2.65
N ARG A 165 18.93 17.66 -2.99
CA ARG A 165 18.66 16.56 -2.04
C ARG A 165 19.96 15.89 -1.60
N THR A 166 19.85 14.96 -0.65
CA THR A 166 21.00 14.22 -0.14
C THR A 166 21.62 13.33 -1.22
N PRO A 167 22.92 12.98 -1.11
CA PRO A 167 23.55 12.04 -2.05
C PRO A 167 22.81 10.70 -2.17
N ALA A 168 22.26 10.20 -1.05
CA ALA A 168 21.50 8.95 -1.05
C ALA A 168 20.19 9.06 -1.86
N GLU A 169 19.48 10.20 -1.78
CA GLU A 169 18.27 10.44 -2.59
C GLU A 169 18.61 10.61 -4.08
N TYR A 170 19.71 11.28 -4.39
CA TYR A 170 20.20 11.46 -5.76
C TYR A 170 20.59 10.13 -6.43
N ASP A 171 21.35 9.29 -5.72
CA ASP A 171 21.81 7.99 -6.22
C ASP A 171 20.62 7.03 -6.51
N GLN A 172 19.51 7.19 -5.78
CA GLN A 172 18.29 6.41 -6.01
C GLN A 172 17.59 6.80 -7.30
N SER A 173 17.38 8.09 -7.53
CA SER A 173 16.75 8.62 -8.73
C SER A 173 16.99 10.13 -8.82
N HIS A 174 17.24 10.63 -10.02
CA HIS A 174 17.45 12.05 -10.30
C HIS A 174 17.04 12.35 -11.73
N ILE A 175 16.75 13.62 -12.01
CA ILE A 175 16.54 14.12 -13.37
C ILE A 175 17.82 13.87 -14.17
N PRO A 176 17.76 13.26 -15.37
CA PRO A 176 18.94 12.92 -16.15
C PRO A 176 19.89 14.10 -16.34
N GLY A 177 21.19 13.88 -16.10
CA GLY A 177 22.22 14.91 -16.26
C GLY A 177 22.28 15.94 -15.12
N ALA A 178 21.43 15.83 -14.09
CA ALA A 178 21.50 16.72 -12.94
C ALA A 178 22.84 16.61 -12.18
N VAL A 179 23.19 17.67 -11.45
CA VAL A 179 24.35 17.73 -10.56
C VAL A 179 23.88 17.76 -9.12
N GLN A 180 24.38 16.84 -8.28
CA GLN A 180 24.02 16.80 -6.86
C GLN A 180 24.80 17.83 -6.04
N VAL A 181 24.09 18.72 -5.36
CA VAL A 181 24.61 19.67 -4.35
C VAL A 181 23.58 19.80 -3.23
N GLY A 182 23.80 19.12 -2.10
CA GLY A 182 22.88 19.19 -0.97
C GLY A 182 22.88 20.58 -0.35
N TRP A 183 21.73 21.07 0.10
CA TRP A 183 21.67 22.40 0.76
C TRP A 183 22.57 22.47 2.01
N GLU A 184 22.73 21.35 2.74
CA GLU A 184 23.64 21.22 3.89
C GLU A 184 25.12 21.31 3.50
N ASP A 185 25.47 21.00 2.25
CA ASP A 185 26.86 21.11 1.77
C ASP A 185 27.33 22.58 1.79
N LEU A 186 26.39 23.53 1.74
CA LEU A 186 26.63 24.98 1.79
C LEU A 186 26.86 25.50 3.21
N LEU A 187 26.65 24.66 4.22
CA LEU A 187 26.76 25.02 5.63
C LEU A 187 28.05 24.47 6.25
N ASP A 188 28.55 25.17 7.26
CA ASP A 188 29.62 24.72 8.15
C ASP A 188 29.07 23.90 9.33
N GLU A 189 29.95 23.42 10.21
CA GLU A 189 29.58 22.58 11.36
C GLU A 189 28.72 23.33 12.40
N SER A 190 28.65 24.67 12.33
CA SER A 190 27.78 25.50 13.19
C SER A 190 26.41 25.75 12.58
N GLY A 191 26.15 25.27 11.36
CA GLY A 191 24.90 25.51 10.64
C GLY A 191 24.82 26.91 10.02
N ARG A 192 25.94 27.63 9.90
CA ARG A 192 26.07 28.90 9.17
C ARG A 192 26.60 28.65 7.77
N LEU A 193 26.43 29.62 6.87
CA LEU A 193 27.05 29.51 5.54
C LEU A 193 28.56 29.38 5.64
N ARG A 194 29.12 28.51 4.80
CA ARG A 194 30.57 28.46 4.60
C ARG A 194 31.08 29.81 4.06
N PRO A 195 32.37 30.13 4.29
CA PRO A 195 33.01 31.28 3.66
C PRO A 195 32.80 31.30 2.14
N GLU A 196 32.63 32.50 1.58
CA GLU A 196 32.38 32.74 0.14
C GLU A 196 33.37 31.99 -0.76
N ASP A 197 34.66 32.00 -0.41
CA ASP A 197 35.71 31.29 -1.17
C ASP A 197 35.58 29.76 -1.14
N GLU A 198 35.09 29.19 -0.03
CA GLU A 198 34.79 27.75 0.05
C GLU A 198 33.55 27.37 -0.75
N LEU A 199 32.51 28.21 -0.74
CA LEU A 199 31.29 28.01 -1.54
C LEU A 199 31.59 28.07 -3.03
N GLU A 200 32.36 29.07 -3.47
CA GLU A 200 32.83 29.19 -4.85
C GLU A 200 33.64 27.96 -5.27
N GLU A 201 34.55 27.46 -4.42
CA GLU A 201 35.33 26.26 -4.72
C GLU A 201 34.45 25.00 -4.82
N LEU A 202 33.47 24.84 -3.92
CA LEU A 202 32.55 23.71 -3.89
C LEU A 202 31.67 23.66 -5.15
N LEU A 203 31.02 24.78 -5.49
CA LEU A 203 30.22 24.91 -6.71
C LEU A 203 31.11 24.73 -7.94
N ALA A 204 32.32 25.28 -7.92
CA ALA A 204 33.24 25.18 -9.02
C ALA A 204 33.66 23.72 -9.30
N ALA A 205 33.89 22.94 -8.25
CA ALA A 205 34.24 21.52 -8.35
C ALA A 205 33.10 20.66 -8.92
N LYS A 206 31.85 21.08 -8.70
CA LYS A 206 30.64 20.44 -9.23
C LYS A 206 30.28 20.91 -10.65
N GLY A 207 31.08 21.82 -11.22
CA GLY A 207 30.87 22.33 -12.57
C GLY A 207 29.87 23.47 -12.66
N ILE A 208 29.42 24.04 -11.54
CA ILE A 208 28.45 25.13 -11.49
C ILE A 208 29.19 26.47 -11.54
N ARG A 209 28.85 27.37 -12.46
CA ARG A 209 29.49 28.68 -12.66
C ARG A 209 28.47 29.83 -12.73
N PRO A 210 28.84 31.06 -12.31
CA PRO A 210 27.91 32.21 -12.30
C PRO A 210 27.32 32.58 -13.66
N GLU A 211 28.01 32.27 -14.76
CA GLU A 211 27.55 32.55 -16.12
C GLU A 211 26.57 31.52 -16.72
N GLU A 212 26.32 30.41 -16.02
CA GLU A 212 25.48 29.32 -16.50
C GLU A 212 24.03 29.50 -16.05
N ARG A 213 23.10 29.02 -16.88
CA ARG A 213 21.70 28.91 -16.49
C ARG A 213 21.52 27.73 -15.56
N ILE A 214 20.98 27.96 -14.36
CA ILE A 214 20.78 26.92 -13.34
C ILE A 214 19.29 26.65 -13.13
N VAL A 215 18.92 25.37 -13.07
CA VAL A 215 17.56 24.94 -12.72
C VAL A 215 17.61 24.05 -11.49
N LEU A 216 17.09 24.55 -10.36
CA LEU A 216 17.08 23.85 -9.08
C LEU A 216 15.84 22.97 -8.94
N TYR A 217 15.98 21.78 -8.36
CA TYR A 217 14.84 20.96 -7.94
C TYR A 217 15.13 20.18 -6.65
N CYS A 218 14.07 19.76 -5.97
CA CYS A 218 14.13 18.82 -4.84
C CYS A 218 12.83 17.99 -4.77
N ASN A 219 12.31 17.68 -3.57
CA ASN A 219 11.04 16.94 -3.40
C ASN A 219 9.82 17.86 -3.19
N THR A 220 9.97 19.02 -2.53
CA THR A 220 8.83 19.89 -2.13
C THR A 220 9.16 21.39 -2.19
N ALA A 221 10.09 21.77 -3.07
CA ALA A 221 10.65 23.11 -3.20
C ALA A 221 11.26 23.75 -1.92
N ARG A 222 11.29 23.02 -0.79
CA ARG A 222 11.83 23.50 0.49
C ARG A 222 13.35 23.66 0.44
N ARG A 223 14.07 22.57 0.18
CA ARG A 223 15.55 22.54 0.21
C ARG A 223 16.18 23.43 -0.87
N LEU A 224 15.56 23.47 -2.05
CA LEU A 224 16.06 24.28 -3.16
C LEU A 224 15.98 25.78 -2.87
N SER A 225 15.06 26.20 -2.00
CA SER A 225 14.87 27.63 -1.70
C SER A 225 16.08 28.19 -0.97
N HIS A 226 16.69 27.41 -0.07
CA HIS A 226 17.93 27.80 0.59
C HIS A 226 19.07 27.96 -0.42
N THR A 227 19.28 26.97 -1.29
CA THR A 227 20.29 27.03 -2.35
C THR A 227 20.05 28.21 -3.30
N TYR A 228 18.81 28.52 -3.65
CA TYR A 228 18.45 29.68 -4.48
C TYR A 228 18.95 31.00 -3.86
N VAL A 229 18.67 31.21 -2.57
CA VAL A 229 19.09 32.42 -1.85
C VAL A 229 20.62 32.54 -1.78
N VAL A 230 21.30 31.43 -1.51
CA VAL A 230 22.78 31.40 -1.45
C VAL A 230 23.41 31.71 -2.80
N LEU A 231 22.89 31.12 -3.90
CA LEU A 231 23.39 31.42 -5.25
C LEU A 231 23.17 32.91 -5.60
N GLY A 232 22.03 33.48 -5.20
CA GLY A 232 21.77 34.91 -5.36
C GLY A 232 22.75 35.80 -4.59
N ASP A 233 23.13 35.43 -3.36
CA ASP A 233 24.14 36.14 -2.57
C ASP A 233 25.54 36.09 -3.20
N LEU A 234 25.88 34.95 -3.82
CA LEU A 234 27.12 34.76 -4.59
C LEU A 234 27.10 35.42 -5.98
N GLY A 235 25.99 36.07 -6.37
CA GLY A 235 25.87 36.80 -7.64
C GLY A 235 25.53 35.95 -8.86
N TYR A 236 24.91 34.78 -8.68
CA TYR A 236 24.33 34.01 -9.78
C TYR A 236 22.99 34.62 -10.20
N GLU A 237 22.93 35.16 -11.41
CA GLU A 237 21.76 35.94 -11.89
C GLU A 237 20.72 35.11 -12.66
N ASP A 238 21.10 33.99 -13.30
CA ASP A 238 20.22 33.14 -14.12
C ASP A 238 19.88 31.81 -13.42
N VAL A 239 19.15 31.91 -12.31
CA VAL A 239 18.71 30.77 -11.50
C VAL A 239 17.19 30.66 -11.54
N ALA A 240 16.70 29.50 -11.96
CA ALA A 240 15.30 29.13 -11.90
C ALA A 240 15.10 27.88 -11.03
N PHE A 241 13.85 27.58 -10.67
CA PHE A 241 13.51 26.37 -9.93
C PHE A 241 12.28 25.68 -10.50
N TYR A 242 12.29 24.35 -10.42
CA TYR A 242 11.20 23.49 -10.83
C TYR A 242 10.40 23.04 -9.61
N GLU A 243 9.19 23.57 -9.49
CA GLU A 243 8.31 23.29 -8.36
C GLU A 243 7.68 21.89 -8.41
N GLY A 244 7.51 21.32 -9.62
CA GLY A 244 6.96 19.97 -9.81
C GLY A 244 7.72 18.89 -9.03
N SER A 245 9.01 19.12 -8.74
CA SER A 245 9.87 18.21 -7.99
C SER A 245 10.21 16.93 -8.76
N LEU A 246 11.08 16.08 -8.19
CA LEU A 246 11.33 14.76 -8.78
C LEU A 246 10.02 13.95 -8.89
N THR A 247 9.08 14.14 -7.98
CA THR A 247 7.81 13.42 -7.96
C THR A 247 6.99 13.70 -9.22
N ASP A 248 6.84 14.97 -9.65
CA ASP A 248 6.18 15.31 -10.92
C ASP A 248 6.96 14.76 -12.12
N TRP A 249 8.29 14.86 -12.09
CA TRP A 249 9.16 14.34 -13.16
C TRP A 249 8.96 12.84 -13.40
N VAL A 250 8.89 12.07 -12.31
CA VAL A 250 8.77 10.61 -12.34
C VAL A 250 7.33 10.17 -12.63
N ARG A 251 6.33 10.83 -12.04
CA ARG A 251 4.90 10.52 -12.30
C ARG A 251 4.55 10.65 -13.79
N SER A 252 5.15 11.61 -14.48
CA SER A 252 4.90 11.84 -15.91
C SER A 252 5.78 11.00 -16.87
N GLU A 253 6.78 10.26 -16.37
CA GLU A 253 7.48 9.22 -17.14
C GLU A 253 6.83 7.83 -17.05
N ALA A 254 6.02 7.58 -16.00
CA ALA A 254 5.14 6.43 -15.99
C ALA A 254 4.03 6.69 -17.03
N ALA A 255 4.05 5.96 -18.15
CA ALA A 255 2.95 6.03 -19.11
C ALA A 255 1.62 5.87 -18.34
N GLU A 256 0.75 6.88 -18.41
CA GLU A 256 -0.58 6.79 -17.80
C GLU A 256 -1.40 5.77 -18.58
N TRP A 257 -1.31 4.50 -18.17
CA TRP A 257 -2.04 3.44 -18.83
C TRP A 257 -3.50 3.52 -18.40
N ASN A 258 -4.33 3.95 -19.33
CA ASN A 258 -5.78 3.83 -19.20
C ASN A 258 -6.17 2.34 -19.35
N PRO A 259 -6.72 1.70 -18.32
CA PRO A 259 -7.04 0.27 -18.36
C PRO A 259 -8.09 -0.06 -19.42
N VAL A 260 -9.03 0.85 -19.70
CA VAL A 260 -10.07 0.68 -20.74
C VAL A 260 -9.45 0.68 -22.14
N GLU A 261 -8.52 1.60 -22.39
CA GLU A 261 -7.80 1.66 -23.68
C GLU A 261 -6.87 0.46 -23.86
N LEU A 262 -6.19 0.05 -22.79
CA LEU A 262 -5.33 -1.12 -22.80
C LEU A 262 -6.12 -2.40 -23.11
N GLU A 263 -7.28 -2.58 -22.49
CA GLU A 263 -8.16 -3.72 -22.77
C GLU A 263 -8.61 -3.73 -24.24
N ALA A 264 -9.12 -2.61 -24.73
CA ALA A 264 -9.55 -2.47 -26.13
C ALA A 264 -8.41 -2.79 -27.11
N ARG A 265 -7.18 -2.41 -26.77
CA ARG A 265 -6.00 -2.73 -27.58
C ARG A 265 -5.65 -4.20 -27.52
N VAL A 266 -5.68 -4.82 -26.34
CA VAL A 266 -5.42 -6.27 -26.17
C VAL A 266 -6.42 -7.11 -26.97
N ARG A 267 -7.71 -6.73 -26.98
CA ARG A 267 -8.74 -7.38 -27.80
C ARG A 267 -8.38 -7.40 -29.28
N SER A 268 -7.82 -6.31 -29.80
CA SER A 268 -7.44 -6.23 -31.21
C SER A 268 -6.35 -7.23 -31.63
N TYR A 269 -5.53 -7.71 -30.68
CA TYR A 269 -4.51 -8.72 -30.95
C TYR A 269 -5.05 -10.14 -31.02
N ALA A 270 -6.32 -10.37 -30.65
CA ALA A 270 -6.91 -11.69 -30.73
C ALA A 270 -6.82 -12.29 -32.14
N ASP A 271 -7.13 -11.47 -33.15
CA ASP A 271 -7.07 -11.82 -34.57
C ASP A 271 -5.77 -11.38 -35.27
N ALA A 272 -4.95 -10.55 -34.62
CA ALA A 272 -3.78 -9.91 -35.24
C ALA A 272 -2.45 -10.61 -34.93
N GLY A 273 -2.46 -11.89 -34.60
CA GLY A 273 -1.24 -12.68 -34.33
C GLY A 273 -0.93 -12.89 -32.85
N GLY A 274 -1.81 -12.47 -31.94
CA GLY A 274 -1.72 -12.81 -30.52
C GLY A 274 -0.58 -12.10 -29.79
N PHE A 275 0.10 -12.86 -28.92
CA PHE A 275 1.09 -12.31 -28.01
C PHE A 275 2.29 -11.70 -28.73
N GLU A 276 2.82 -12.37 -29.75
CA GLU A 276 3.99 -11.91 -30.49
C GLU A 276 3.74 -10.57 -31.18
N ALA A 277 2.57 -10.40 -31.81
CA ALA A 277 2.19 -9.15 -32.46
C ALA A 277 2.00 -8.00 -31.46
N MET A 278 1.41 -8.29 -30.30
CA MET A 278 1.27 -7.32 -29.22
C MET A 278 2.63 -6.82 -28.73
N ILE A 279 3.60 -7.72 -28.52
CA ILE A 279 4.95 -7.34 -28.08
C ILE A 279 5.71 -6.59 -29.18
N GLU A 280 5.57 -6.99 -30.44
CA GLU A 280 6.20 -6.28 -31.57
C GLU A 280 5.72 -4.82 -31.68
N GLU A 281 4.45 -4.56 -31.38
CA GLU A 281 3.87 -3.22 -31.49
C GLU A 281 3.99 -2.37 -30.21
N LEU A 282 3.80 -2.98 -29.03
CA LEU A 282 3.73 -2.28 -27.74
C LEU A 282 5.02 -2.35 -26.92
N GLY A 283 5.98 -3.19 -27.33
CA GLY A 283 7.19 -3.46 -26.56
C GLY A 283 6.98 -4.44 -25.41
N GLU A 284 8.08 -4.95 -24.84
CA GLU A 284 8.04 -5.96 -23.77
C GLU A 284 7.43 -5.43 -22.46
N ASP A 285 7.56 -4.12 -22.20
CA ASP A 285 7.09 -3.48 -20.96
C ASP A 285 5.57 -3.49 -20.81
N VAL A 286 4.80 -3.68 -21.89
CA VAL A 286 3.34 -3.81 -21.81
C VAL A 286 2.92 -4.95 -20.89
N THR A 287 3.73 -6.01 -20.78
CA THR A 287 3.44 -7.17 -19.92
C THR A 287 3.30 -6.81 -18.45
N ASN A 288 3.94 -5.73 -18.00
CA ASN A 288 3.77 -5.21 -16.65
C ASN A 288 2.42 -4.51 -16.44
N HIS A 289 1.85 -3.94 -17.51
CA HIS A 289 0.63 -3.14 -17.50
C HIS A 289 -0.62 -3.99 -17.76
N LEU A 290 -0.49 -5.14 -18.41
CA LEU A 290 -1.58 -6.14 -18.55
C LEU A 290 -2.21 -6.54 -17.20
N LYS A 291 -1.47 -6.34 -16.10
CA LYS A 291 -1.98 -6.54 -14.74
C LYS A 291 -3.20 -5.63 -14.46
N LEU A 292 -3.30 -4.46 -15.08
CA LEU A 292 -4.44 -3.55 -14.91
C LEU A 292 -5.74 -4.11 -15.50
N ILE A 293 -5.65 -5.08 -16.40
CA ILE A 293 -6.80 -5.74 -17.03
C ILE A 293 -6.92 -7.21 -16.58
N GLY A 294 -6.30 -7.55 -15.45
CA GLY A 294 -6.42 -8.86 -14.82
C GLY A 294 -5.52 -9.95 -15.39
N LEU A 295 -4.58 -9.60 -16.27
CA LEU A 295 -3.66 -10.54 -16.91
C LEU A 295 -2.25 -10.45 -16.31
N TYR A 296 -1.72 -11.57 -15.83
CA TYR A 296 -0.33 -11.70 -15.41
C TYR A 296 0.41 -12.64 -16.34
N HIS A 297 1.53 -12.18 -16.90
CA HIS A 297 2.46 -13.10 -17.55
C HIS A 297 2.96 -14.13 -16.53
N GLN A 298 2.85 -15.41 -16.86
CA GLN A 298 3.30 -16.50 -15.99
C GLN A 298 4.71 -16.98 -16.39
N LYS A 299 5.20 -18.06 -15.77
CA LYS A 299 6.54 -18.60 -16.06
C LYS A 299 6.69 -19.13 -17.49
N GLN A 300 5.59 -19.61 -18.05
CA GLN A 300 5.53 -20.18 -19.39
C GLN A 300 5.24 -19.05 -20.37
N GLU A 301 6.18 -18.84 -21.29
CA GLU A 301 6.16 -17.75 -22.27
C GLU A 301 4.92 -17.81 -23.15
N GLY A 302 4.28 -16.66 -23.39
CA GLY A 302 3.06 -16.54 -24.21
C GLY A 302 1.77 -16.97 -23.50
N TYR A 303 1.85 -17.39 -22.23
CA TYR A 303 0.70 -17.74 -21.41
C TYR A 303 0.52 -16.78 -20.23
N PHE A 304 -0.71 -16.71 -19.76
CA PHE A 304 -1.14 -15.74 -18.76
C PHE A 304 -2.00 -16.40 -17.69
N MET A 305 -1.85 -15.90 -16.47
CA MET A 305 -2.86 -16.01 -15.43
C MET A 305 -3.91 -14.93 -15.67
N LEU A 306 -5.19 -15.31 -15.67
CA LEU A 306 -6.34 -14.40 -15.68
C LEU A 306 -6.97 -14.41 -14.29
N ARG A 307 -7.30 -13.23 -13.77
CA ARG A 307 -8.01 -13.07 -12.49
C ARG A 307 -9.30 -12.26 -12.69
N THR A 308 -10.39 -12.76 -12.13
CA THR A 308 -11.67 -12.05 -12.04
C THR A 308 -11.66 -11.02 -10.92
N ARG A 309 -12.62 -10.09 -10.94
CA ARG A 309 -12.94 -9.19 -9.83
C ARG A 309 -14.34 -9.56 -9.33
N ALA A 310 -14.44 -10.08 -8.12
CA ALA A 310 -15.72 -10.46 -7.51
C ALA A 310 -15.93 -9.68 -6.20
N PRO A 311 -16.56 -8.48 -6.25
CA PRO A 311 -16.77 -7.64 -5.07
C PRO A 311 -17.43 -8.43 -3.94
N GLY A 312 -16.80 -8.45 -2.76
CA GLY A 312 -17.29 -9.19 -1.59
C GLY A 312 -17.28 -10.70 -1.75
N GLY A 313 -16.70 -11.22 -2.84
CA GLY A 313 -16.69 -12.63 -3.19
C GLY A 313 -17.99 -13.17 -3.73
N ILE A 314 -18.97 -12.34 -4.07
CA ILE A 314 -20.30 -12.80 -4.47
C ILE A 314 -20.33 -13.00 -5.99
N LEU A 315 -20.72 -14.20 -6.40
CA LEU A 315 -20.92 -14.57 -7.80
C LEU A 315 -22.35 -15.09 -7.95
N THR A 316 -23.04 -14.65 -9.00
CA THR A 316 -24.28 -15.34 -9.39
C THR A 316 -23.96 -16.74 -9.91
N ALA A 317 -24.93 -17.65 -9.88
CA ALA A 317 -24.77 -18.98 -10.45
C ALA A 317 -24.41 -18.92 -11.94
N GLU A 318 -24.97 -17.97 -12.69
CA GLU A 318 -24.64 -17.78 -14.10
C GLU A 318 -23.17 -17.37 -14.29
N GLN A 319 -22.69 -16.41 -13.49
CA GLN A 319 -21.29 -15.98 -13.49
C GLN A 319 -20.34 -17.13 -13.14
N ALA A 320 -20.63 -17.88 -12.07
CA ALA A 320 -19.83 -19.03 -11.67
C ALA A 320 -19.81 -20.12 -12.74
N SER A 321 -20.95 -20.35 -13.43
CA SER A 321 -21.03 -21.29 -14.54
C SER A 321 -20.11 -20.90 -15.69
N VAL A 322 -20.16 -19.63 -16.14
CA VAL A 322 -19.31 -19.12 -17.22
C VAL A 322 -17.82 -19.19 -16.84
N ILE A 323 -17.45 -18.86 -15.61
CA ILE A 323 -16.06 -19.01 -15.13
C ILE A 323 -15.59 -20.46 -15.27
N GLY A 324 -16.44 -21.43 -14.89
CA GLY A 324 -16.12 -22.84 -15.01
C GLY A 324 -16.03 -23.31 -16.47
N GLU A 325 -16.86 -22.77 -17.38
CA GLU A 325 -16.75 -23.03 -18.83
C GLU A 325 -15.41 -22.51 -19.38
N VAL A 326 -15.02 -21.30 -18.98
CA VAL A 326 -13.76 -20.71 -19.40
C VAL A 326 -12.57 -21.52 -18.87
N ALA A 327 -12.62 -22.00 -17.63
CA ALA A 327 -11.59 -22.87 -17.08
C ALA A 327 -11.48 -24.17 -17.90
N ASP A 328 -12.61 -24.81 -18.20
CA ASP A 328 -12.67 -26.05 -18.97
C ASP A 328 -12.26 -25.88 -20.44
N GLU A 329 -12.41 -24.70 -21.06
CA GLU A 329 -12.12 -24.52 -22.48
C GLU A 329 -10.74 -23.88 -22.73
N PHE A 330 -10.35 -22.91 -21.91
CA PHE A 330 -9.18 -22.06 -22.17
C PHE A 330 -8.05 -22.26 -21.16
N ALA A 331 -8.33 -22.71 -19.94
CA ALA A 331 -7.32 -22.85 -18.88
C ALA A 331 -6.62 -24.22 -18.85
N ARG A 332 -6.25 -24.74 -20.03
CA ARG A 332 -5.62 -26.06 -20.17
C ARG A 332 -4.15 -25.95 -20.57
N ALA A 333 -3.33 -26.76 -19.90
CA ALA A 333 -1.93 -26.89 -20.29
C ALA A 333 -1.83 -27.43 -21.74
N PRO A 334 -0.98 -26.83 -22.59
CA PRO A 334 -0.73 -27.35 -23.93
C PRO A 334 0.13 -28.63 -23.86
N GLU A 335 0.14 -29.42 -24.95
CA GLU A 335 0.89 -30.68 -25.03
C GLU A 335 2.39 -30.52 -24.72
N GLU A 336 2.99 -29.40 -25.15
CA GLU A 336 4.42 -29.09 -24.92
C GLU A 336 4.78 -28.90 -23.44
N TYR A 337 3.80 -28.53 -22.61
CA TYR A 337 3.94 -28.43 -21.15
C TYR A 337 3.32 -29.62 -20.42
N GLY A 338 3.05 -30.72 -21.13
CA GLY A 338 2.56 -31.98 -20.56
C GLY A 338 1.05 -32.21 -20.67
N GLY A 339 0.29 -31.26 -21.22
CA GLY A 339 -1.15 -31.42 -21.41
C GLY A 339 -1.87 -31.79 -20.11
N PRO A 340 -2.85 -32.72 -20.17
CA PRO A 340 -3.55 -33.23 -18.98
C PRO A 340 -2.64 -33.84 -17.90
N ASP A 341 -1.44 -34.29 -18.26
CA ASP A 341 -0.49 -34.91 -17.32
C ASP A 341 0.38 -33.88 -16.58
N GLN A 342 0.28 -32.58 -16.92
CA GLN A 342 1.08 -31.51 -16.31
C GLN A 342 0.87 -31.42 -14.80
N ASN A 343 -0.37 -31.58 -14.35
CA ASN A 343 -0.72 -31.55 -12.94
C ASN A 343 -1.24 -32.94 -12.51
N PRO A 344 -0.45 -33.70 -11.73
CA PRO A 344 -0.80 -35.08 -11.38
C PRO A 344 -1.89 -35.20 -10.30
N VAL A 345 -2.30 -34.08 -9.69
CA VAL A 345 -3.30 -34.08 -8.60
C VAL A 345 -4.67 -33.64 -9.12
N PHE A 346 -4.70 -32.62 -9.98
CA PHE A 346 -5.94 -31.98 -10.44
C PHE A 346 -6.21 -32.16 -11.94
N GLY A 347 -5.25 -32.63 -12.75
CA GLY A 347 -5.42 -32.76 -14.21
C GLY A 347 -5.31 -31.42 -14.94
N ASP A 348 -6.18 -31.16 -15.92
CA ASP A 348 -6.30 -29.89 -16.65
C ASP A 348 -7.66 -29.20 -16.38
N GLY A 349 -7.81 -27.94 -16.80
CA GLY A 349 -9.10 -27.24 -16.74
C GLY A 349 -9.54 -26.82 -15.33
N TYR A 350 -8.60 -26.48 -14.46
CA TYR A 350 -8.90 -26.06 -13.08
C TYR A 350 -8.81 -24.55 -12.89
N LEU A 351 -9.48 -24.09 -11.84
CA LEU A 351 -9.45 -22.73 -11.33
C LEU A 351 -9.02 -22.70 -9.86
N ASP A 352 -8.60 -21.51 -9.42
CA ASP A 352 -8.10 -21.26 -8.07
C ASP A 352 -8.91 -20.14 -7.40
N LEU A 353 -9.56 -20.44 -6.28
CA LEU A 353 -10.12 -19.48 -5.35
C LEU A 353 -8.98 -18.78 -4.58
N THR A 354 -9.10 -17.48 -4.39
CA THR A 354 -8.01 -16.65 -3.85
C THR A 354 -8.30 -16.14 -2.45
N THR A 355 -7.24 -15.75 -1.73
CA THR A 355 -7.34 -15.14 -0.39
C THR A 355 -7.94 -13.73 -0.37
N ARG A 356 -8.43 -13.26 -1.52
CA ARG A 356 -9.16 -12.00 -1.70
C ARG A 356 -10.52 -12.19 -2.36
N GLN A 357 -11.05 -13.41 -2.31
CA GLN A 357 -12.38 -13.74 -2.82
C GLN A 357 -12.55 -13.55 -4.34
N ASP A 358 -11.47 -13.58 -5.11
CA ASP A 358 -11.51 -13.68 -6.58
C ASP A 358 -11.29 -15.13 -7.04
N VAL A 359 -11.55 -15.38 -8.32
CA VAL A 359 -11.14 -16.60 -9.05
C VAL A 359 -9.98 -16.27 -9.97
N GLN A 360 -9.00 -17.17 -10.05
CA GLN A 360 -7.94 -17.08 -11.06
C GLN A 360 -7.75 -18.41 -11.78
N MET A 361 -7.22 -18.34 -12.99
CA MET A 361 -6.90 -19.50 -13.83
C MET A 361 -5.66 -19.23 -14.66
N HIS A 362 -4.99 -20.28 -15.13
CA HIS A 362 -3.70 -20.20 -15.83
C HIS A 362 -3.83 -20.76 -17.25
N TRP A 363 -2.75 -20.64 -18.04
CA TRP A 363 -2.71 -21.09 -19.44
C TRP A 363 -3.54 -20.29 -20.44
N ILE A 364 -3.99 -19.10 -20.05
CA ILE A 364 -4.72 -18.21 -20.96
C ILE A 364 -3.76 -17.65 -22.01
N ARG A 365 -4.18 -17.59 -23.27
CA ARG A 365 -3.40 -16.97 -24.37
C ARG A 365 -4.07 -15.68 -24.79
N ILE A 366 -3.29 -14.67 -25.17
CA ILE A 366 -3.80 -13.37 -25.66
C ILE A 366 -4.87 -13.56 -26.75
N ARG A 367 -4.68 -14.55 -27.64
CA ARG A 367 -5.63 -14.81 -28.73
C ARG A 367 -7.04 -15.23 -28.28
N ASP A 368 -7.17 -15.79 -27.08
CA ASP A 368 -8.44 -16.29 -26.55
C ASP A 368 -9.12 -15.23 -25.66
N VAL A 369 -8.39 -14.17 -25.26
CA VAL A 369 -8.83 -13.22 -24.24
C VAL A 369 -10.08 -12.43 -24.67
N ASP A 370 -10.18 -12.03 -25.93
CA ASP A 370 -11.37 -11.30 -26.42
C ASP A 370 -12.65 -12.14 -26.32
N GLU A 371 -12.57 -13.44 -26.61
CA GLU A 371 -13.70 -14.37 -26.46
C GLU A 371 -14.05 -14.56 -24.98
N ILE A 372 -13.04 -14.73 -24.12
CA ILE A 372 -13.24 -14.88 -22.68
C ILE A 372 -13.93 -13.65 -22.10
N TRP A 373 -13.42 -12.46 -22.39
CA TRP A 373 -14.04 -11.23 -21.89
C TRP A 373 -15.44 -11.01 -22.46
N SER A 374 -15.68 -11.32 -23.73
CA SER A 374 -17.04 -11.26 -24.30
C SER A 374 -18.04 -12.16 -23.55
N ARG A 375 -17.60 -13.34 -23.08
CA ARG A 375 -18.44 -14.22 -22.24
C ARG A 375 -18.63 -13.64 -20.83
N TYR A 376 -17.60 -13.04 -20.24
CA TYR A 376 -17.70 -12.40 -18.93
C TYR A 376 -18.61 -11.18 -18.94
N GLU A 377 -18.48 -10.28 -19.93
CA GLU A 377 -19.36 -9.13 -20.13
C GLU A 377 -20.83 -9.53 -20.23
N ALA A 378 -21.13 -10.64 -20.93
CA ALA A 378 -22.49 -11.13 -21.10
C ALA A 378 -23.20 -11.47 -19.77
N VAL A 379 -22.43 -11.73 -18.71
CA VAL A 379 -22.92 -12.04 -17.35
C VAL A 379 -22.50 -10.99 -16.32
N GLY A 380 -21.98 -9.84 -16.76
CA GLY A 380 -21.53 -8.74 -15.90
C GLY A 380 -20.32 -9.06 -15.03
N LEU A 381 -19.44 -9.97 -15.47
CA LEU A 381 -18.14 -10.23 -14.83
C LEU A 381 -17.05 -9.32 -15.38
N GLU A 382 -16.10 -8.96 -14.52
CA GLU A 382 -15.00 -8.08 -14.88
C GLU A 382 -13.63 -8.63 -14.44
N THR A 383 -12.57 -8.19 -15.12
CA THR A 383 -11.17 -8.50 -14.76
C THR A 383 -10.33 -7.23 -14.54
N MET A 384 -10.87 -6.07 -14.93
CA MET A 384 -10.20 -4.78 -14.81
C MET A 384 -9.90 -4.45 -13.34
N GLN A 385 -8.70 -3.95 -13.10
CA GLN A 385 -8.11 -3.62 -11.80
C GLN A 385 -8.22 -4.73 -10.74
N ALA A 386 -8.47 -6.00 -11.12
CA ALA A 386 -8.27 -7.14 -10.20
C ALA A 386 -6.81 -7.21 -9.72
N CYS A 387 -5.92 -6.63 -10.53
CA CYS A 387 -4.47 -6.72 -10.44
C CYS A 387 -3.84 -5.34 -10.70
N GLY A 388 -2.51 -5.24 -10.69
CA GLY A 388 -1.80 -3.98 -10.97
C GLY A 388 -1.67 -3.02 -9.77
N ASN A 389 -1.32 -1.78 -10.09
CA ASN A 389 -1.12 -0.65 -9.18
C ASN A 389 -2.41 0.15 -9.06
N SER A 390 -3.41 -0.47 -8.43
CA SER A 390 -4.79 0.01 -8.40
C SER A 390 -5.50 -0.50 -7.15
N VAL A 391 -6.75 -0.07 -6.99
CA VAL A 391 -7.68 -0.62 -5.99
C VAL A 391 -8.04 -2.06 -6.36
N ARG A 392 -7.65 -3.00 -5.51
CA ARG A 392 -7.92 -4.44 -5.69
C ARG A 392 -9.36 -4.78 -5.32
N ASN A 393 -9.75 -6.04 -5.52
CA ASN A 393 -11.04 -6.54 -5.06
C ASN A 393 -11.27 -6.18 -3.59
N VAL A 394 -12.47 -5.67 -3.29
CA VAL A 394 -12.89 -5.27 -1.95
C VAL A 394 -13.38 -6.53 -1.23
N VAL A 395 -12.68 -6.90 -0.16
CA VAL A 395 -12.99 -8.11 0.61
C VAL A 395 -14.17 -7.84 1.52
N GLY A 396 -15.18 -8.71 1.51
CA GLY A 396 -16.38 -8.64 2.32
C GLY A 396 -16.56 -9.87 3.19
N CYS A 397 -17.46 -9.81 4.18
CA CYS A 397 -17.92 -11.00 4.89
C CYS A 397 -18.66 -11.94 3.91
N PRO A 398 -18.26 -13.22 3.76
CA PRO A 398 -19.01 -14.19 2.95
C PRO A 398 -20.46 -14.37 3.41
N ALA A 399 -20.76 -14.18 4.69
CA ALA A 399 -22.11 -14.26 5.24
C ALA A 399 -22.88 -12.91 5.26
N ALA A 400 -22.38 -11.88 4.57
CA ALA A 400 -23.03 -10.56 4.53
C ALA A 400 -24.51 -10.64 4.06
N GLY A 401 -25.42 -10.01 4.79
CA GLY A 401 -26.86 -10.02 4.54
C GLY A 401 -27.60 -11.27 5.02
N ILE A 402 -26.91 -12.29 5.55
CA ILE A 402 -27.50 -13.56 5.99
C ILE A 402 -27.06 -13.99 7.39
N ASP A 403 -25.99 -13.40 7.93
CA ASP A 403 -25.47 -13.69 9.26
C ASP A 403 -26.40 -13.11 10.34
N PRO A 404 -26.91 -13.93 11.29
CA PRO A 404 -27.76 -13.45 12.39
C PRO A 404 -27.06 -12.47 13.34
N ASN A 405 -25.73 -12.39 13.31
CA ASN A 405 -24.94 -11.54 14.20
C ASN A 405 -24.30 -10.33 13.50
N GLU A 406 -24.60 -10.07 12.22
CA GLU A 406 -24.08 -8.88 11.55
C GLU A 406 -24.79 -7.59 12.00
N THR A 407 -24.03 -6.51 12.04
CA THR A 407 -24.54 -5.16 12.35
C THR A 407 -25.04 -4.46 11.09
N VAL A 408 -24.29 -4.60 9.99
CA VAL A 408 -24.53 -3.91 8.74
C VAL A 408 -24.39 -4.89 7.59
N ASP A 409 -25.38 -4.96 6.70
CA ASP A 409 -25.22 -5.65 5.42
C ASP A 409 -24.26 -4.85 4.53
N VAL A 410 -23.05 -5.38 4.36
CA VAL A 410 -21.97 -4.69 3.65
C VAL A 410 -22.03 -4.85 2.13
N ARG A 411 -22.91 -5.69 1.58
CA ARG A 411 -22.94 -5.95 0.12
C ARG A 411 -23.10 -4.67 -0.71
N PRO A 412 -24.05 -3.77 -0.41
CA PRO A 412 -24.20 -2.54 -1.18
C PRO A 412 -23.00 -1.59 -1.03
N VAL A 413 -22.30 -1.64 0.11
CA VAL A 413 -21.11 -0.82 0.37
C VAL A 413 -19.95 -1.30 -0.50
N VAL A 414 -19.71 -2.60 -0.50
CA VAL A 414 -18.64 -3.26 -1.26
C VAL A 414 -18.82 -3.07 -2.77
N GLU A 415 -20.06 -3.18 -3.26
CA GLU A 415 -20.40 -2.90 -4.66
C GLU A 415 -20.10 -1.46 -5.05
N ARG A 416 -20.61 -0.47 -4.30
CA ARG A 416 -20.36 0.96 -4.53
C ARG A 416 -18.87 1.29 -4.61
N VAL A 417 -18.11 0.88 -3.58
CA VAL A 417 -16.65 1.05 -3.56
C VAL A 417 -16.03 0.40 -4.79
N SER A 418 -16.43 -0.82 -5.16
CA SER A 418 -15.84 -1.46 -6.35
C SER A 418 -16.15 -0.72 -7.65
N GLU A 419 -17.38 -0.26 -7.84
CA GLU A 419 -17.83 0.45 -9.04
C GLU A 419 -17.13 1.82 -9.19
N ARG A 420 -16.94 2.56 -8.09
CA ARG A 420 -16.30 3.88 -8.10
C ARG A 420 -14.92 3.89 -8.77
N PHE A 421 -14.11 2.86 -8.53
CA PHE A 421 -12.73 2.81 -9.02
C PHE A 421 -12.58 2.12 -10.37
N LEU A 422 -13.61 1.39 -10.83
CA LEU A 422 -13.51 0.50 -11.98
C LEU A 422 -13.33 1.29 -13.28
N GLY A 423 -12.22 1.04 -13.97
CA GLY A 423 -11.88 1.67 -15.24
C GLY A 423 -11.40 3.12 -15.13
N ASP A 424 -11.33 3.68 -13.92
CA ASP A 424 -10.87 5.05 -13.69
C ASP A 424 -9.34 5.13 -13.84
N PRO A 425 -8.80 5.86 -14.84
CA PRO A 425 -7.36 5.99 -15.06
C PRO A 425 -6.61 6.63 -13.89
N HIS A 426 -7.27 7.53 -13.15
CA HIS A 426 -6.68 8.21 -11.98
C HIS A 426 -6.29 7.21 -10.90
N TYR A 427 -7.11 6.18 -10.68
CA TYR A 427 -6.85 5.12 -9.70
C TYR A 427 -6.27 3.82 -10.31
N ALA A 428 -5.88 3.86 -11.59
CA ALA A 428 -5.20 2.75 -12.26
C ALA A 428 -3.67 2.84 -12.16
N ASN A 429 -3.14 3.91 -11.56
CA ASN A 429 -1.70 4.17 -11.44
C ASN A 429 -1.31 4.59 -10.02
N LEU A 430 -1.90 3.98 -8.99
CA LEU A 430 -1.54 4.22 -7.60
C LEU A 430 -0.05 3.87 -7.35
N PRO A 431 0.60 4.42 -6.29
CA PRO A 431 1.99 4.08 -5.95
C PRO A 431 2.22 2.57 -5.90
N ARG A 432 1.24 1.84 -5.36
CA ARG A 432 1.17 0.37 -5.38
C ARG A 432 -0.26 -0.11 -5.14
N LYS A 433 -0.48 -1.43 -5.27
CA LYS A 433 -1.75 -2.10 -4.94
C LYS A 433 -2.36 -1.58 -3.63
N PHE A 434 -3.64 -1.19 -3.70
CA PHE A 434 -4.43 -0.71 -2.57
C PHE A 434 -5.52 -1.75 -2.25
N LYS A 435 -5.52 -2.28 -1.02
CA LYS A 435 -6.38 -3.37 -0.59
C LYS A 435 -7.35 -2.90 0.48
N ILE A 436 -8.62 -3.20 0.26
CA ILE A 436 -9.71 -2.80 1.15
C ILE A 436 -10.43 -4.04 1.70
N SER A 437 -10.92 -3.96 2.93
CA SER A 437 -11.95 -4.86 3.45
C SER A 437 -13.08 -4.10 4.14
N VAL A 438 -14.31 -4.56 3.97
CA VAL A 438 -15.50 -4.05 4.67
C VAL A 438 -16.24 -5.23 5.28
N THR A 439 -16.46 -5.22 6.59
CA THR A 439 -17.25 -6.26 7.26
C THR A 439 -18.24 -5.66 8.25
N GLY A 440 -19.44 -6.25 8.30
CA GLY A 440 -20.46 -5.94 9.28
C GLY A 440 -20.59 -7.01 10.37
N CYS A 441 -19.89 -8.15 10.24
CA CYS A 441 -19.91 -9.20 11.25
C CYS A 441 -18.98 -8.87 12.42
N HIS A 442 -19.31 -9.38 13.60
CA HIS A 442 -18.52 -9.17 14.83
C HIS A 442 -17.25 -10.03 14.87
N GLU A 443 -17.09 -10.95 13.91
CA GLU A 443 -16.02 -11.95 13.86
C GLU A 443 -14.85 -11.57 12.92
N ASN A 444 -14.89 -10.39 12.29
CA ASN A 444 -13.81 -9.84 11.44
C ASN A 444 -13.21 -10.84 10.41
N CYS A 445 -14.08 -11.65 9.79
CA CYS A 445 -13.68 -12.64 8.79
C CYS A 445 -13.03 -12.02 7.52
N ALA A 446 -13.18 -10.72 7.31
CA ALA A 446 -12.57 -9.96 6.21
C ALA A 446 -11.10 -9.51 6.49
N ARG A 447 -10.56 -9.80 7.69
CA ARG A 447 -9.14 -9.62 8.07
C ARG A 447 -8.68 -8.17 8.02
N ALA A 448 -9.37 -7.28 8.75
CA ALA A 448 -9.14 -5.84 8.74
C ALA A 448 -7.66 -5.42 8.98
N GLN A 449 -6.97 -6.13 9.87
CA GLN A 449 -5.60 -5.87 10.30
C GLN A 449 -4.55 -5.84 9.19
N ILE A 450 -4.78 -6.52 8.08
CA ILE A 450 -3.76 -6.74 7.03
C ILE A 450 -4.10 -6.07 5.70
N GLN A 451 -5.13 -5.23 5.69
CA GLN A 451 -5.53 -4.42 4.55
C GLN A 451 -4.90 -3.04 4.61
N ASP A 452 -4.78 -2.39 3.45
CA ASP A 452 -4.32 -1.00 3.41
C ASP A 452 -5.38 -0.08 4.05
N LEU A 453 -6.67 -0.37 3.87
CA LEU A 453 -7.80 0.30 4.54
C LEU A 453 -8.88 -0.73 4.92
N ALA A 454 -9.43 -0.65 6.13
CA ALA A 454 -10.42 -1.62 6.61
C ALA A 454 -11.52 -0.98 7.46
N PHE A 455 -12.71 -1.57 7.37
CA PHE A 455 -13.93 -1.15 8.05
C PHE A 455 -14.52 -2.31 8.84
N THR A 456 -14.68 -2.13 10.15
CA THR A 456 -15.25 -3.11 11.09
C THR A 456 -16.46 -2.51 11.82
N PRO A 457 -17.49 -3.28 12.19
CA PRO A 457 -18.74 -2.71 12.70
C PRO A 457 -18.53 -1.91 13.99
N ALA A 458 -19.18 -0.75 14.08
CA ALA A 458 -19.10 0.16 15.22
C ALA A 458 -20.40 0.96 15.39
N ILE A 459 -20.59 1.55 16.57
CA ILE A 459 -21.74 2.40 16.91
C ILE A 459 -21.27 3.80 17.29
N ARG A 460 -22.03 4.81 16.85
CA ARG A 460 -21.88 6.21 17.28
C ARG A 460 -23.23 6.88 17.46
N ASP A 461 -23.55 7.33 18.68
CA ASP A 461 -24.82 7.98 19.03
C ASP A 461 -26.06 7.15 18.61
N GLY A 462 -25.95 5.82 18.65
CA GLY A 462 -26.99 4.88 18.20
C GLY A 462 -27.13 4.73 16.69
N ARG A 463 -26.19 5.28 15.89
CA ARG A 463 -26.03 5.01 14.46
C ARG A 463 -25.07 3.85 14.25
N ASP A 464 -25.47 2.91 13.41
CA ASP A 464 -24.61 1.81 12.99
C ASP A 464 -23.68 2.27 11.87
N GLY A 465 -22.41 1.91 11.97
CA GLY A 465 -21.40 2.25 10.98
C GLY A 465 -20.13 1.43 11.19
N PHE A 466 -18.98 2.04 10.93
CA PHE A 466 -17.71 1.35 10.93
C PHE A 466 -16.63 2.14 11.68
N ALA A 467 -15.82 1.42 12.44
CA ALA A 467 -14.49 1.86 12.85
C ALA A 467 -13.50 1.60 11.71
N VAL A 468 -12.55 2.52 11.53
CA VAL A 468 -11.62 2.50 10.39
C VAL A 468 -10.19 2.21 10.85
N ARG A 469 -9.54 1.24 10.19
CA ARG A 469 -8.11 0.95 10.33
C ARG A 469 -7.37 1.18 9.01
N ALA A 470 -6.13 1.66 9.06
CA ALA A 470 -5.30 1.87 7.87
C ALA A 470 -3.83 1.45 8.03
N GLY A 471 -3.20 1.13 6.90
CA GLY A 471 -1.77 0.84 6.83
C GLY A 471 -1.38 -0.59 7.22
N GLY A 472 -2.22 -1.58 6.96
CA GLY A 472 -1.88 -2.99 7.16
C GLY A 472 -1.17 -3.62 5.96
N GLY A 473 -0.42 -4.69 6.21
CA GLY A 473 0.12 -5.54 5.15
C GLY A 473 1.22 -6.49 5.60
N LEU A 474 1.34 -7.63 4.91
CA LEU A 474 2.23 -8.73 5.30
C LEU A 474 3.63 -8.63 4.67
N SER A 475 3.88 -9.22 3.48
CA SER A 475 5.18 -9.19 2.77
C SER A 475 6.41 -9.40 3.70
N ASP A 476 7.59 -8.93 3.26
CA ASP A 476 8.72 -8.64 4.13
C ASP A 476 8.42 -7.34 4.92
N GLY A 477 8.48 -7.38 6.24
CA GLY A 477 8.03 -6.30 7.14
C GLY A 477 6.51 -6.25 7.34
N PRO A 478 5.91 -7.24 8.03
CA PRO A 478 4.48 -7.24 8.31
C PRO A 478 4.11 -6.11 9.29
N ARG A 479 3.00 -5.42 9.02
CA ARG A 479 2.46 -4.34 9.84
C ARG A 479 0.96 -4.55 10.02
N VAL A 480 0.48 -4.40 11.25
CA VAL A 480 -0.94 -4.35 11.57
C VAL A 480 -1.47 -2.95 11.23
N ALA A 481 -2.65 -2.89 10.62
CA ALA A 481 -3.34 -1.63 10.34
C ALA A 481 -3.65 -0.88 11.65
N SER A 482 -3.29 0.39 11.70
CA SER A 482 -3.53 1.28 12.83
C SER A 482 -4.99 1.70 12.88
N ASP A 483 -5.58 1.75 14.08
CA ASP A 483 -6.88 2.39 14.29
C ASP A 483 -6.77 3.88 14.03
N LEU A 484 -7.63 4.44 13.18
CA LEU A 484 -7.70 5.87 12.89
C LEU A 484 -8.59 6.62 13.89
N GLU A 485 -9.19 5.92 14.85
CA GLU A 485 -10.16 6.42 15.82
C GLU A 485 -11.37 7.09 15.14
N LEU A 486 -11.74 6.59 13.97
CA LEU A 486 -12.65 7.23 13.03
C LEU A 486 -13.90 6.39 12.81
N PHE A 487 -15.08 7.01 12.93
CA PHE A 487 -16.39 6.42 12.65
C PHE A 487 -16.93 6.90 11.31
N VAL A 488 -17.42 5.96 10.49
CA VAL A 488 -18.02 6.24 9.17
C VAL A 488 -19.33 5.47 9.00
N GLU A 489 -20.38 6.15 8.56
CA GLU A 489 -21.64 5.53 8.19
C GLU A 489 -21.55 4.83 6.83
N PRO A 490 -22.36 3.78 6.56
CA PRO A 490 -22.21 2.97 5.36
C PRO A 490 -22.28 3.71 4.02
N ASP A 491 -23.03 4.80 3.95
CA ASP A 491 -23.16 5.68 2.78
C ASP A 491 -21.92 6.55 2.52
N ARG A 492 -21.05 6.75 3.51
CA ARG A 492 -19.81 7.55 3.42
C ARG A 492 -18.54 6.73 3.18
N VAL A 493 -18.63 5.40 3.17
CA VAL A 493 -17.46 4.52 3.00
C VAL A 493 -16.78 4.75 1.64
N GLU A 494 -17.54 4.89 0.56
CA GLU A 494 -16.98 5.16 -0.78
C GLU A 494 -16.16 6.46 -0.80
N GLU A 495 -16.73 7.53 -0.26
CA GLU A 495 -16.11 8.85 -0.14
C GLU A 495 -14.82 8.81 0.68
N LEU A 496 -14.78 8.07 1.79
CA LEU A 496 -13.55 7.91 2.55
C LEU A 496 -12.48 7.11 1.80
N VAL A 497 -12.88 6.05 1.10
CA VAL A 497 -11.93 5.25 0.31
C VAL A 497 -11.31 6.11 -0.78
N GLU A 498 -12.11 6.96 -1.44
CA GLU A 498 -11.64 7.93 -2.42
C GLU A 498 -10.64 8.91 -1.82
N ALA A 499 -11.00 9.53 -0.69
CA ALA A 499 -10.12 10.45 0.04
C ALA A 499 -8.77 9.82 0.42
N VAL A 500 -8.78 8.56 0.90
CA VAL A 500 -7.53 7.83 1.21
C VAL A 500 -6.75 7.51 -0.06
N ALA A 501 -7.42 7.18 -1.17
CA ALA A 501 -6.77 6.91 -2.44
C ALA A 501 -6.09 8.17 -3.00
N ASP A 502 -6.74 9.34 -2.93
CA ASP A 502 -6.17 10.61 -3.36
C ASP A 502 -4.98 11.03 -2.48
N LEU A 503 -5.11 10.93 -1.16
CA LEU A 503 -3.99 11.15 -0.24
C LEU A 503 -2.81 10.21 -0.58
N TYR A 504 -3.09 8.95 -0.88
CA TYR A 504 -2.07 7.98 -1.25
C TYR A 504 -1.44 8.31 -2.62
N VAL A 505 -2.21 8.84 -3.57
CA VAL A 505 -1.72 9.32 -4.85
C VAL A 505 -0.72 10.47 -4.67
N ASP A 506 -0.96 11.37 -3.71
CA ASP A 506 -0.15 12.57 -3.51
C ASP A 506 1.06 12.36 -2.59
N TYR A 507 0.91 11.54 -1.55
CA TYR A 507 1.97 11.33 -0.55
C TYR A 507 2.71 10.00 -0.72
N GLY A 508 2.18 9.05 -1.47
CA GLY A 508 2.80 7.73 -1.64
C GLY A 508 4.08 7.76 -2.48
N SER A 509 5.04 6.90 -2.13
CA SER A 509 6.29 6.75 -2.90
C SER A 509 6.06 5.98 -4.20
N TYR A 510 6.39 6.55 -5.36
CA TYR A 510 6.34 5.85 -6.66
C TYR A 510 7.67 5.19 -7.03
N LEU A 511 8.77 5.68 -6.46
CA LEU A 511 10.14 5.32 -6.83
C LEU A 511 10.62 4.06 -6.13
N ASP A 512 10.39 4.00 -4.81
CA ASP A 512 10.92 2.91 -4.02
C ASP A 512 9.89 1.80 -3.85
N THR A 513 10.06 0.74 -4.64
CA THR A 513 9.19 -0.44 -4.57
C THR A 513 9.22 -1.20 -3.24
N ALA A 514 10.22 -0.94 -2.39
CA ALA A 514 10.28 -1.49 -1.04
C ALA A 514 9.33 -0.77 -0.09
N VAL A 515 9.11 0.55 -0.27
CA VAL A 515 8.28 1.38 0.63
C VAL A 515 7.03 1.98 -0.02
N ASN A 516 6.68 1.62 -1.26
CA ASN A 516 5.54 2.19 -1.98
C ASN A 516 4.14 1.71 -1.55
N ARG A 517 3.99 1.03 -0.42
CA ARG A 517 2.67 0.60 0.09
C ARG A 517 2.15 1.59 1.13
N LEU A 518 0.82 1.79 1.18
CA LEU A 518 0.17 2.70 2.14
C LEU A 518 0.62 2.49 3.59
N ARG A 519 0.94 1.25 3.98
CA ARG A 519 1.46 0.93 5.33
C ARG A 519 2.66 1.77 5.75
N PHE A 520 3.57 2.09 4.82
CA PHE A 520 4.77 2.88 5.12
C PHE A 520 4.42 4.36 5.26
N LEU A 521 3.50 4.86 4.43
CA LEU A 521 2.99 6.22 4.55
C LEU A 521 2.28 6.45 5.89
N VAL A 522 1.42 5.50 6.31
CA VAL A 522 0.73 5.58 7.61
C VAL A 522 1.74 5.49 8.77
N GLU A 523 2.78 4.67 8.63
CA GLU A 523 3.86 4.57 9.62
C GLU A 523 4.70 5.85 9.72
N GLU A 524 5.05 6.46 8.59
CA GLU A 524 5.83 7.68 8.51
C GLU A 524 5.08 8.89 9.07
N LEU A 525 3.80 9.04 8.71
CA LEU A 525 2.99 10.16 9.18
C LEU A 525 2.58 9.99 10.65
N GLY A 526 2.35 8.75 11.10
CA GLY A 526 1.65 8.48 12.35
C GLY A 526 0.14 8.70 12.21
N VAL A 527 -0.64 8.15 13.13
CA VAL A 527 -2.12 8.13 13.05
C VAL A 527 -2.71 9.54 13.07
N GLU A 528 -2.22 10.37 13.99
CA GLU A 528 -2.75 11.71 14.23
C GLU A 528 -2.59 12.60 12.99
N ARG A 529 -1.36 12.65 12.45
CA ARG A 529 -1.07 13.41 11.23
C ARG A 529 -1.76 12.81 10.02
N PHE A 530 -1.76 11.48 9.86
CA PHE A 530 -2.44 10.83 8.75
C PHE A 530 -3.94 11.20 8.72
N ARG A 531 -4.60 11.18 9.89
CA ARG A 531 -6.00 11.59 10.03
C ARG A 531 -6.21 13.08 9.73
N GLU A 532 -5.31 13.95 10.20
CA GLU A 532 -5.37 15.39 9.91
C GLU A 532 -5.25 15.68 8.42
N GLU A 533 -4.28 15.07 7.74
CA GLU A 533 -4.13 15.22 6.29
C GLU A 533 -5.33 14.64 5.55
N LEU A 534 -5.81 13.45 5.95
CA LEU A 534 -6.98 12.80 5.34
C LEU A 534 -8.25 13.66 5.43
N ALA A 535 -8.42 14.44 6.49
CA ALA A 535 -9.56 15.34 6.65
C ALA A 535 -9.64 16.43 5.57
N SER A 536 -8.51 16.77 4.92
CA SER A 536 -8.49 17.71 3.78
C SER A 536 -8.99 17.12 2.47
N TYR A 537 -9.10 15.78 2.37
CA TYR A 537 -9.57 15.06 1.19
C TYR A 537 -11.02 14.58 1.32
N ALA A 538 -11.62 14.67 2.51
CA ALA A 538 -12.98 14.20 2.76
C ALA A 538 -13.95 15.37 2.97
N ASP A 539 -15.10 15.35 2.30
CA ASP A 539 -16.13 16.40 2.40
C ASP A 539 -17.06 16.23 3.61
N PHE A 540 -16.62 15.53 4.66
CA PHE A 540 -17.39 15.32 5.89
C PHE A 540 -16.51 15.36 7.15
N GLU A 541 -17.14 15.72 8.27
CA GLU A 541 -16.48 15.82 9.57
C GLU A 541 -16.21 14.43 10.16
N PHE A 542 -15.00 14.23 10.70
CA PHE A 542 -14.59 12.96 11.27
C PHE A 542 -15.06 12.80 12.71
N GLU A 543 -15.88 11.78 12.94
CA GLU A 543 -16.33 11.37 14.27
C GLU A 543 -15.47 10.21 14.79
N THR A 544 -15.56 9.93 16.10
CA THR A 544 -14.93 8.78 16.75
C THR A 544 -16.02 7.82 17.23
N PRO A 545 -15.87 6.50 17.06
CA PRO A 545 -16.88 5.55 17.50
C PRO A 545 -17.03 5.54 19.03
N ASP A 546 -18.24 5.29 19.52
CA ASP A 546 -18.47 5.07 20.95
C ASP A 546 -18.10 3.63 21.35
N GLU A 547 -18.36 2.69 20.44
CA GLU A 547 -18.13 1.26 20.64
C GLU A 547 -17.75 0.59 19.31
N VAL A 548 -16.70 -0.24 19.34
CA VAL A 548 -16.34 -1.15 18.24
C VAL A 548 -16.90 -2.53 18.57
N LEU A 549 -17.69 -3.10 17.65
CA LEU A 549 -18.46 -4.33 17.88
C LEU A 549 -17.71 -5.60 17.47
N THR A 550 -16.46 -5.49 17.01
CA THR A 550 -15.64 -6.66 16.71
C THR A 550 -15.23 -7.33 18.02
N THR A 551 -15.71 -8.56 18.23
CA THR A 551 -15.51 -9.32 19.47
C THR A 551 -14.58 -10.51 19.30
N ASP A 552 -14.42 -11.00 18.09
CA ASP A 552 -13.68 -12.23 17.82
C ASP A 552 -13.05 -12.20 16.41
N TYR A 553 -12.20 -13.17 16.16
CA TYR A 553 -11.72 -13.57 14.86
C TYR A 553 -12.20 -15.00 14.58
N ARG A 554 -13.45 -15.15 14.12
CA ARG A 554 -14.04 -16.47 13.83
C ARG A 554 -14.13 -16.75 12.33
N ASP A 555 -14.05 -18.06 12.06
CA ASP A 555 -13.28 -18.69 10.99
C ASP A 555 -14.00 -18.77 9.62
N ASP A 556 -13.25 -19.27 8.64
CA ASP A 556 -13.47 -19.65 7.24
C ASP A 556 -14.86 -19.88 6.61
N HIS A 557 -15.95 -19.79 7.39
CA HIS A 557 -17.35 -20.06 7.04
C HIS A 557 -17.64 -21.48 6.57
N VAL A 558 -16.73 -22.43 6.78
CA VAL A 558 -16.97 -23.86 6.49
C VAL A 558 -17.98 -24.42 7.50
N GLY A 559 -18.84 -25.34 7.06
CA GLY A 559 -19.89 -25.91 7.90
C GLY A 559 -21.31 -25.55 7.44
N VAL A 560 -22.31 -26.05 8.17
CA VAL A 560 -23.72 -25.71 7.97
C VAL A 560 -24.14 -24.67 9.00
N HIS A 561 -24.63 -23.52 8.53
CA HIS A 561 -24.95 -22.36 9.37
C HIS A 561 -26.39 -21.90 9.15
N GLU A 562 -27.10 -21.56 10.23
CA GLU A 562 -28.44 -20.99 10.18
C GLU A 562 -28.40 -19.49 9.79
N GLN A 563 -29.31 -19.07 8.92
CA GLN A 563 -29.43 -17.70 8.42
C GLN A 563 -30.48 -16.90 9.20
N THR A 564 -30.45 -15.58 9.09
CA THR A 564 -31.46 -14.65 9.64
C THR A 564 -32.90 -14.96 9.27
N ASP A 565 -33.13 -15.60 8.12
CA ASP A 565 -34.45 -15.96 7.61
C ASP A 565 -34.87 -17.41 7.90
N GLY A 566 -34.08 -18.13 8.69
CA GLY A 566 -34.31 -19.53 9.07
C GLY A 566 -33.89 -20.55 8.01
N ARG A 567 -33.34 -20.13 6.86
CA ARG A 567 -32.69 -21.04 5.90
C ARG A 567 -31.27 -21.37 6.37
N SER A 568 -30.60 -22.25 5.63
CA SER A 568 -29.20 -22.61 5.88
C SER A 568 -28.27 -22.07 4.79
N SER A 569 -27.04 -21.75 5.17
CA SER A 569 -25.89 -21.67 4.25
C SER A 569 -24.94 -22.83 4.51
N VAL A 570 -24.35 -23.37 3.45
CA VAL A 570 -23.38 -24.47 3.53
C VAL A 570 -22.04 -24.00 2.99
N GLY A 571 -21.03 -23.94 3.85
CA GLY A 571 -19.66 -23.62 3.49
C GLY A 571 -18.89 -24.89 3.15
N LEU A 572 -18.33 -24.93 1.96
CA LEU A 572 -17.58 -26.04 1.42
C LEU A 572 -16.09 -25.77 1.54
N ASN A 573 -15.34 -26.76 2.00
CA ASN A 573 -13.89 -26.71 2.08
C ASN A 573 -13.28 -27.06 0.72
N VAL A 574 -12.52 -26.13 0.14
CA VAL A 574 -11.75 -26.34 -1.09
C VAL A 574 -10.27 -26.26 -0.72
N PRO A 575 -9.63 -27.38 -0.30
CA PRO A 575 -8.24 -27.36 0.13
C PRO A 575 -7.34 -26.72 -0.93
N THR A 576 -6.49 -25.77 -0.50
CA THR A 576 -5.61 -24.98 -1.38
C THR A 576 -6.34 -24.09 -2.39
N GLY A 577 -7.68 -24.02 -2.34
CA GLY A 577 -8.53 -23.25 -3.23
C GLY A 577 -8.65 -23.77 -4.65
N ARG A 578 -8.20 -24.99 -4.98
CA ARG A 578 -8.19 -25.49 -6.37
C ARG A 578 -9.31 -26.50 -6.64
N MET A 579 -10.04 -26.29 -7.73
CA MET A 579 -11.09 -27.19 -8.20
C MET A 579 -11.24 -27.17 -9.74
N GLY A 580 -11.87 -28.21 -10.30
CA GLY A 580 -12.16 -28.30 -11.73
C GLY A 580 -13.24 -27.32 -12.19
N GLY A 581 -13.17 -26.90 -13.45
CA GLY A 581 -14.20 -26.05 -14.06
C GLY A 581 -15.57 -26.73 -14.09
N ASP A 582 -15.60 -28.03 -14.38
CA ASP A 582 -16.79 -28.87 -14.34
C ASP A 582 -17.42 -28.97 -12.95
N GLU A 583 -16.59 -29.10 -11.91
CA GLU A 583 -17.01 -29.11 -10.52
C GLU A 583 -17.60 -27.76 -10.10
N PHE A 584 -17.01 -26.66 -10.55
CA PHE A 584 -17.52 -25.31 -10.26
C PHE A 584 -18.85 -25.03 -10.97
N ARG A 585 -19.01 -25.51 -12.22
CA ARG A 585 -20.30 -25.46 -12.94
C ARG A 585 -21.38 -26.28 -12.27
N GLU A 586 -21.04 -27.45 -11.73
CA GLU A 586 -21.99 -28.27 -10.98
C GLU A 586 -22.44 -27.58 -9.68
N LEU A 587 -21.52 -26.94 -8.95
CA LEU A 587 -21.89 -26.13 -7.78
C LEU A 587 -22.78 -24.94 -8.16
N ALA A 588 -22.50 -24.28 -9.28
CA ALA A 588 -23.35 -23.21 -9.80
C ALA A 588 -24.77 -23.70 -10.11
N ARG A 589 -24.91 -24.84 -10.77
CA ARG A 589 -26.20 -25.48 -11.03
C ARG A 589 -26.95 -25.81 -9.74
N LEU A 590 -26.25 -26.37 -8.74
CA LEU A 590 -26.84 -26.69 -7.44
C LEU A 590 -27.27 -25.43 -6.68
N ALA A 591 -26.47 -24.36 -6.74
CA ALA A 591 -26.80 -23.08 -6.13
C ALA A 591 -28.07 -22.45 -6.75
N ASP A 592 -28.24 -22.56 -8.08
CA ASP A 592 -29.44 -22.08 -8.79
C ASP A 592 -30.68 -22.94 -8.50
N GLU A 593 -30.56 -24.27 -8.54
CA GLU A 593 -31.70 -25.16 -8.36
C GLU A 593 -32.15 -25.29 -6.90
N LEU A 594 -31.19 -25.38 -5.98
CA LEU A 594 -31.45 -25.72 -4.57
C LEU A 594 -31.32 -24.53 -3.64
N GLY A 595 -30.37 -23.62 -3.90
CA GLY A 595 -30.05 -22.46 -3.07
C GLY A 595 -30.69 -21.16 -3.55
N GLY A 596 -29.97 -20.06 -3.39
CA GLY A 596 -30.38 -18.70 -3.76
C GLY A 596 -29.90 -18.21 -5.12
N GLY A 597 -29.25 -19.04 -5.93
CA GLY A 597 -28.68 -18.64 -7.22
C GLY A 597 -27.35 -17.88 -7.12
N GLU A 598 -26.61 -18.05 -6.03
CA GLU A 598 -25.30 -17.42 -5.83
C GLU A 598 -24.30 -18.35 -5.13
N LEU A 599 -23.01 -18.11 -5.36
CA LEU A 599 -21.89 -18.67 -4.60
C LEU A 599 -21.09 -17.52 -3.99
N ARG A 600 -20.60 -17.69 -2.77
CA ARG A 600 -19.79 -16.66 -2.10
C ARG A 600 -18.42 -17.20 -1.72
N LEU A 601 -17.38 -16.61 -2.27
CA LEU A 601 -15.98 -16.99 -2.06
C LEU A 601 -15.48 -16.47 -0.71
N THR A 602 -14.54 -17.17 -0.07
CA THR A 602 -14.02 -16.77 1.25
C THR A 602 -12.52 -16.39 1.21
N PRO A 603 -12.05 -15.55 2.14
CA PRO A 603 -10.62 -15.23 2.28
C PRO A 603 -9.72 -16.42 2.62
N ASN A 604 -10.31 -17.56 3.02
CA ASN A 604 -9.63 -18.84 3.26
C ASN A 604 -9.57 -19.73 2.01
N GLN A 605 -9.96 -19.21 0.83
CA GLN A 605 -10.01 -19.96 -0.44
C GLN A 605 -11.09 -21.05 -0.47
N ASN A 606 -12.14 -20.90 0.34
CA ASN A 606 -13.33 -21.75 0.35
C ASN A 606 -14.50 -21.04 -0.34
N LEU A 607 -15.68 -21.67 -0.35
CA LEU A 607 -16.90 -21.06 -0.85
C LEU A 607 -18.14 -21.44 -0.03
N LEU A 608 -19.17 -20.62 -0.11
CA LEU A 608 -20.45 -20.75 0.57
C LEU A 608 -21.58 -20.84 -0.46
N VAL A 609 -22.53 -21.76 -0.25
CA VAL A 609 -23.82 -21.78 -0.95
C VAL A 609 -24.92 -21.37 0.04
N PRO A 610 -25.49 -20.16 -0.09
CA PRO A 610 -26.51 -19.66 0.82
C PRO A 610 -27.93 -20.08 0.41
N HIS A 611 -28.88 -19.79 1.30
CA HIS A 611 -30.31 -19.78 1.02
C HIS A 611 -30.92 -21.16 0.74
N LEU A 612 -30.32 -22.21 1.29
CA LEU A 612 -30.81 -23.59 1.21
C LEU A 612 -31.98 -23.76 2.20
N ALA A 613 -33.17 -24.02 1.67
CA ALA A 613 -34.32 -24.39 2.49
C ALA A 613 -34.11 -25.77 3.14
N ASP A 614 -34.68 -25.98 4.33
CA ASP A 614 -34.56 -27.23 5.10
C ASP A 614 -34.87 -28.48 4.27
N GLU A 615 -35.90 -28.44 3.42
CA GLU A 615 -36.29 -29.60 2.61
C GLU A 615 -35.33 -29.89 1.44
N ARG A 616 -34.41 -28.97 1.14
CA ARG A 616 -33.42 -29.08 0.05
C ARG A 616 -32.00 -29.31 0.57
N LEU A 617 -31.75 -29.03 1.85
CA LEU A 617 -30.42 -29.14 2.45
C LEU A 617 -29.87 -30.57 2.32
N GLU A 618 -30.68 -31.59 2.65
CA GLU A 618 -30.26 -32.99 2.54
C GLU A 618 -29.89 -33.35 1.09
N SER A 619 -30.69 -32.94 0.11
CA SER A 619 -30.39 -33.16 -1.31
C SER A 619 -29.13 -32.44 -1.79
N PHE A 620 -28.82 -31.26 -1.24
CA PHE A 620 -27.58 -30.55 -1.53
C PHE A 620 -26.37 -31.30 -0.95
N LEU A 621 -26.46 -31.74 0.32
CA LEU A 621 -25.39 -32.46 1.00
C LEU A 621 -25.09 -33.83 0.37
N GLU A 622 -26.07 -34.46 -0.28
CA GLU A 622 -25.90 -35.73 -1.00
C GLU A 622 -25.27 -35.60 -2.39
N ALA A 623 -25.08 -34.38 -2.92
CA ALA A 623 -24.50 -34.18 -4.24
C ALA A 623 -23.01 -34.60 -4.28
N SER A 624 -22.58 -35.26 -5.36
CA SER A 624 -21.22 -35.82 -5.44
C SER A 624 -20.10 -34.79 -5.36
N VAL A 625 -20.33 -33.58 -5.88
CA VAL A 625 -19.36 -32.48 -5.75
C VAL A 625 -19.28 -31.98 -4.30
N VAL A 626 -20.39 -32.03 -3.55
CA VAL A 626 -20.44 -31.65 -2.14
C VAL A 626 -19.77 -32.72 -1.27
N ASP A 627 -19.93 -34.01 -1.57
CA ASP A 627 -19.19 -35.10 -0.91
C ASP A 627 -17.66 -34.91 -1.01
N ARG A 628 -17.17 -34.42 -2.15
CA ARG A 628 -15.73 -34.15 -2.38
C ARG A 628 -15.19 -32.96 -1.58
N TYR A 629 -15.99 -31.92 -1.37
CA TYR A 629 -15.59 -30.64 -0.78
C TYR A 629 -16.31 -30.33 0.54
N GLY A 630 -16.87 -31.35 1.19
CA GLY A 630 -17.95 -31.23 2.15
C GLY A 630 -17.74 -30.25 3.32
N PRO A 631 -18.83 -29.94 4.05
CA PRO A 631 -18.81 -28.96 5.13
C PRO A 631 -18.13 -29.42 6.42
N ASP A 632 -17.67 -30.67 6.48
CA ASP A 632 -17.03 -31.28 7.67
C ASP A 632 -15.66 -31.90 7.30
N PRO A 633 -14.67 -31.08 6.90
CA PRO A 633 -13.34 -31.55 6.57
C PRO A 633 -12.51 -31.87 7.84
N GLY A 634 -11.44 -32.66 7.68
CA GLY A 634 -10.42 -32.79 8.71
C GLY A 634 -9.71 -31.47 9.03
N PRO A 635 -9.12 -31.32 10.24
CA PRO A 635 -8.61 -30.04 10.72
C PRO A 635 -7.50 -29.43 9.85
N PHE A 636 -6.67 -30.25 9.20
CA PHE A 636 -5.60 -29.77 8.33
C PHE A 636 -6.13 -29.44 6.94
N SER A 637 -7.07 -30.20 6.38
CA SER A 637 -7.76 -29.81 5.13
C SER A 637 -8.55 -28.51 5.30
N ARG A 638 -9.17 -28.29 6.46
CA ARG A 638 -9.85 -27.04 6.80
C ARG A 638 -8.89 -25.85 6.85
N GLY A 639 -7.79 -26.00 7.57
CA GLY A 639 -6.85 -24.91 7.85
C GLY A 639 -5.74 -24.68 6.81
N ILE A 640 -5.65 -25.47 5.73
CA ILE A 640 -4.58 -25.32 4.72
C ILE A 640 -4.89 -24.20 3.72
N VAL A 641 -4.03 -23.18 3.69
CA VAL A 641 -4.11 -22.06 2.74
C VAL A 641 -2.80 -21.94 1.97
N THR A 642 -2.87 -21.76 0.65
CA THR A 642 -1.68 -21.68 -0.19
C THR A 642 -1.75 -20.61 -1.27
N CYS A 643 -0.60 -20.09 -1.66
CA CYS A 643 -0.51 -19.32 -2.90
C CYS A 643 -0.31 -20.26 -4.10
N THR A 644 -0.28 -19.71 -5.31
CA THR A 644 0.01 -20.46 -6.55
C THR A 644 1.38 -21.16 -6.53
N GLY A 645 2.36 -20.56 -5.87
CA GLY A 645 3.72 -21.12 -5.76
C GLY A 645 4.43 -21.29 -7.09
N ARG A 646 5.49 -22.12 -7.09
CA ARG A 646 6.44 -22.26 -8.20
C ARG A 646 5.83 -22.81 -9.48
N GLU A 647 4.65 -23.45 -9.42
CA GLU A 647 3.97 -24.03 -10.58
C GLU A 647 3.79 -23.00 -11.70
N PHE A 648 3.32 -21.79 -11.36
CA PHE A 648 3.09 -20.71 -12.33
C PHE A 648 3.70 -19.36 -11.95
N CYS A 649 3.84 -19.07 -10.65
CA CYS A 649 4.26 -17.73 -10.19
C CYS A 649 5.74 -17.48 -10.48
N ASN A 650 6.06 -16.36 -11.14
CA ASN A 650 7.44 -15.94 -11.44
C ASN A 650 8.32 -15.78 -10.18
N TYR A 651 7.73 -15.39 -9.05
CA TYR A 651 8.43 -15.26 -7.77
C TYR A 651 8.46 -16.55 -6.94
N GLY A 652 7.67 -17.57 -7.30
CA GLY A 652 7.52 -18.78 -6.51
C GLY A 652 8.81 -19.61 -6.46
N ILE A 653 9.37 -19.78 -5.26
CA ILE A 653 10.58 -20.55 -4.96
C ILE A 653 10.25 -22.03 -4.73
N VAL A 654 9.13 -22.33 -4.07
CA VAL A 654 8.65 -23.70 -3.82
C VAL A 654 7.26 -23.93 -4.43
N GLU A 655 7.00 -25.18 -4.83
CA GLU A 655 5.66 -25.63 -5.22
C GLU A 655 4.80 -25.77 -3.96
N THR A 656 3.55 -25.31 -4.03
CA THR A 656 2.66 -25.13 -2.87
C THR A 656 1.37 -25.91 -2.99
N LYS A 657 0.59 -25.73 -4.07
CA LYS A 657 -0.77 -26.28 -4.21
C LYS A 657 -0.80 -27.81 -4.17
N ASN A 658 -0.08 -28.46 -5.09
CA ASN A 658 -0.11 -29.93 -5.25
C ASN A 658 0.52 -30.62 -4.04
N ARG A 659 1.53 -30.00 -3.43
CA ARG A 659 2.16 -30.46 -2.20
C ARG A 659 1.25 -30.34 -0.99
N ALA A 660 0.67 -29.17 -0.75
CA ALA A 660 -0.08 -28.89 0.46
C ALA A 660 -1.36 -29.73 0.55
N ILE A 661 -2.05 -30.00 -0.57
CA ILE A 661 -3.21 -30.90 -0.55
C ILE A 661 -2.83 -32.34 -0.17
N ARG A 662 -1.64 -32.81 -0.56
CA ARG A 662 -1.13 -34.12 -0.12
C ARG A 662 -0.79 -34.10 1.37
N TRP A 663 -0.15 -33.02 1.83
CA TRP A 663 0.15 -32.85 3.25
C TRP A 663 -1.11 -32.80 4.11
N ALA A 664 -2.12 -32.03 3.71
CA ALA A 664 -3.37 -31.92 4.45
C ALA A 664 -4.02 -33.30 4.65
N ARG A 665 -4.14 -34.09 3.58
CA ARG A 665 -4.66 -35.47 3.64
C ARG A 665 -3.82 -36.37 4.56
N ASP A 666 -2.50 -36.37 4.38
CA ASP A 666 -1.57 -37.17 5.21
C ASP A 666 -1.57 -36.74 6.69
N LEU A 667 -1.90 -35.48 6.98
CA LEU A 667 -1.98 -34.93 8.33
C LEU A 667 -3.35 -35.20 8.96
N ASP A 668 -4.43 -35.12 8.20
CA ASP A 668 -5.78 -35.49 8.67
C ASP A 668 -5.83 -36.97 9.06
N GLU A 669 -5.35 -37.88 8.20
CA GLU A 669 -5.25 -39.32 8.51
C GLU A 669 -4.43 -39.57 9.79
N TRP A 670 -3.33 -38.84 9.95
CA TRP A 670 -2.50 -38.93 11.14
C TRP A 670 -3.24 -38.43 12.38
N SER A 671 -3.93 -37.29 12.28
CA SER A 671 -4.64 -36.62 13.38
C SER A 671 -5.79 -37.45 13.91
N GLU A 672 -6.51 -38.16 13.02
CA GLU A 672 -7.53 -39.13 13.37
C GLU A 672 -6.90 -40.31 14.14
N ALA A 673 -5.78 -40.85 13.65
CA ALA A 673 -5.11 -41.98 14.28
C ALA A 673 -4.58 -41.68 15.70
N VAL A 674 -4.28 -40.41 16.01
CA VAL A 674 -3.80 -39.99 17.34
C VAL A 674 -4.87 -39.31 18.20
N GLY A 675 -6.12 -39.18 17.71
CA GLY A 675 -7.25 -38.60 18.44
C GLY A 675 -7.24 -37.07 18.55
N ILE A 676 -6.48 -36.38 17.70
CA ILE A 676 -6.45 -34.90 17.64
C ILE A 676 -7.62 -34.36 16.81
N ALA A 677 -8.09 -35.12 15.81
CA ALA A 677 -9.19 -34.71 14.94
C ALA A 677 -10.49 -34.39 15.71
N ASP A 678 -10.75 -35.06 16.84
CA ASP A 678 -11.94 -34.83 17.67
C ASP A 678 -11.83 -33.56 18.54
N GLU A 679 -10.62 -33.04 18.74
CA GLU A 679 -10.32 -31.92 19.66
C GLU A 679 -10.24 -30.58 18.92
N ARG A 680 -10.13 -30.60 17.58
CA ARG A 680 -9.87 -29.42 16.76
C ARG A 680 -10.72 -29.39 15.51
N GLU A 681 -11.37 -28.25 15.31
CA GLU A 681 -12.06 -27.95 14.06
C GLU A 681 -11.08 -27.63 12.92
N ALA A 682 -10.01 -26.87 13.21
CA ALA A 682 -9.01 -26.48 12.23
C ALA A 682 -7.61 -26.34 12.86
N VAL A 683 -6.57 -26.58 12.07
CA VAL A 683 -5.18 -26.21 12.36
C VAL A 683 -4.68 -25.37 11.19
N ARG A 684 -4.46 -24.07 11.41
CA ARG A 684 -4.15 -23.12 10.33
C ARG A 684 -2.71 -23.30 9.88
N VAL A 685 -2.53 -23.90 8.70
CA VAL A 685 -1.23 -24.10 8.06
C VAL A 685 -1.20 -23.31 6.76
N HIS A 686 -0.43 -22.22 6.74
CA HIS A 686 -0.41 -21.32 5.59
C HIS A 686 0.94 -21.37 4.90
N LEU A 687 0.95 -21.74 3.61
CA LEU A 687 2.16 -21.90 2.81
C LEU A 687 2.25 -20.89 1.67
N SER A 688 3.17 -19.93 1.81
CA SER A 688 3.58 -19.04 0.72
C SER A 688 4.86 -19.53 0.07
N GLY A 689 4.87 -19.62 -1.26
CA GLY A 689 6.02 -20.10 -2.01
C GLY A 689 7.23 -19.15 -2.08
N CYS A 690 7.12 -17.94 -1.52
CA CYS A 690 8.15 -16.89 -1.44
C CYS A 690 7.76 -15.85 -0.37
N SER A 691 8.55 -14.79 -0.23
CA SER A 691 8.36 -13.76 0.79
C SER A 691 7.21 -12.76 0.57
N ALA A 692 6.64 -12.71 -0.63
CA ALA A 692 5.48 -11.84 -0.93
C ALA A 692 4.23 -12.17 -0.11
N SER A 693 4.18 -13.33 0.55
CA SER A 693 3.19 -13.70 1.55
C SER A 693 1.72 -13.76 1.08
N CYS A 694 1.49 -14.18 -0.17
CA CYS A 694 0.14 -14.24 -0.75
C CYS A 694 -0.83 -15.20 -0.02
N ALA A 695 -0.29 -16.25 0.64
CA ALA A 695 -1.07 -17.19 1.47
C ALA A 695 -1.21 -16.72 2.92
N GLN A 696 -0.65 -15.56 3.26
CA GLN A 696 -0.75 -14.94 4.58
C GLN A 696 -0.21 -15.83 5.72
N PRO A 697 1.02 -16.39 5.64
CA PRO A 697 1.60 -17.24 6.68
C PRO A 697 1.71 -16.59 8.05
N GLN A 698 1.87 -15.27 8.12
CA GLN A 698 2.06 -14.55 9.37
C GLN A 698 0.87 -14.61 10.34
N ILE A 699 -0.33 -14.93 9.84
CA ILE A 699 -1.56 -14.97 10.64
C ILE A 699 -2.02 -16.40 10.96
N ALA A 700 -1.17 -17.39 10.72
CA ALA A 700 -1.48 -18.81 10.88
C ALA A 700 -0.92 -19.37 12.19
N ASP A 701 -1.44 -20.52 12.63
CA ASP A 701 -0.84 -21.30 13.72
C ASP A 701 0.57 -21.75 13.31
N VAL A 702 0.69 -22.28 12.08
CA VAL A 702 1.96 -22.65 11.45
C VAL A 702 2.11 -21.92 10.11
N GLY A 703 2.98 -20.90 10.11
CA GLY A 703 3.33 -20.13 8.93
C GLY A 703 4.55 -20.68 8.21
N LEU A 704 4.46 -20.83 6.89
CA LEU A 704 5.52 -21.35 6.04
C LEU A 704 5.87 -20.37 4.91
N ARG A 705 7.14 -20.01 4.79
CA ARG A 705 7.68 -19.16 3.72
C ARG A 705 8.74 -19.90 2.92
N GLY A 706 8.49 -20.13 1.64
CA GLY A 706 9.37 -20.87 0.75
C GLY A 706 10.73 -20.20 0.56
N GLU A 707 11.79 -21.00 0.64
CA GLU A 707 13.19 -20.55 0.60
C GLU A 707 14.09 -21.58 -0.10
N VAL A 708 15.36 -21.24 -0.31
CA VAL A 708 16.40 -22.18 -0.76
C VAL A 708 17.40 -22.47 0.36
N TYR A 709 17.88 -23.71 0.41
CA TYR A 709 19.02 -24.05 1.26
C TYR A 709 20.18 -24.58 0.41
N ARG A 710 21.39 -24.31 0.88
CA ARG A 710 22.63 -24.81 0.29
C ARG A 710 23.58 -25.15 1.43
N ASP A 711 24.02 -26.39 1.46
CA ASP A 711 25.14 -26.83 2.29
C ASP A 711 26.31 -27.28 1.39
N ASP A 712 27.38 -27.80 2.01
CA ASP A 712 28.61 -28.19 1.32
C ASP A 712 28.42 -29.37 0.34
N TYR A 713 27.28 -30.07 0.40
CA TYR A 713 27.03 -31.31 -0.34
C TYR A 713 25.75 -31.27 -1.19
N GLU A 714 24.73 -30.52 -0.78
CA GLU A 714 23.41 -30.46 -1.41
C GLU A 714 22.83 -29.02 -1.45
N SER A 715 22.03 -28.76 -2.47
CA SER A 715 21.18 -27.57 -2.55
C SER A 715 19.76 -28.01 -2.84
N GLY A 716 18.79 -27.51 -2.07
CA GLY A 716 17.41 -27.94 -2.17
C GLY A 716 16.41 -26.82 -1.89
N ARG A 717 15.12 -27.18 -1.93
CA ARG A 717 14.01 -26.30 -1.58
C ARG A 717 13.70 -26.46 -0.10
N ALA A 718 13.41 -25.36 0.56
CA ALA A 718 13.10 -25.33 1.98
C ALA A 718 11.94 -24.38 2.28
N ALA A 719 11.54 -24.33 3.54
CA ALA A 719 10.69 -23.30 4.09
C ALA A 719 11.28 -22.75 5.39
N ASP A 720 11.12 -21.45 5.61
CA ASP A 720 11.15 -20.89 6.95
C ASP A 720 9.85 -21.26 7.66
N VAL A 721 9.96 -21.59 8.95
CA VAL A 721 8.84 -21.98 9.82
C VAL A 721 8.68 -20.93 10.92
N GLY A 722 7.47 -20.38 11.03
CA GLY A 722 7.07 -19.55 12.16
C GLY A 722 5.77 -20.04 12.79
N LEU A 723 5.58 -19.73 14.06
CA LEU A 723 4.46 -20.21 14.87
C LEU A 723 3.75 -19.08 15.61
N GLY A 724 2.46 -19.24 15.89
CA GLY A 724 1.75 -18.45 16.89
C GLY A 724 1.06 -17.18 16.38
N GLY A 725 0.64 -17.14 15.12
CA GLY A 725 -0.09 -15.98 14.58
C GLY A 725 -1.51 -15.93 15.10
N ASP A 726 -1.95 -14.75 15.55
CA ASP A 726 -3.30 -14.53 16.06
C ASP A 726 -3.78 -13.12 15.70
N LEU A 727 -4.57 -13.07 14.63
CA LEU A 727 -5.08 -11.80 14.13
C LEU A 727 -6.09 -11.15 15.09
N GLY A 728 -6.78 -11.93 15.93
CA GLY A 728 -7.74 -11.39 16.90
C GLY A 728 -7.08 -10.52 17.96
N ASN A 729 -5.80 -10.80 18.27
CA ASN A 729 -4.97 -10.04 19.20
C ASN A 729 -3.94 -9.15 18.48
N ASP A 730 -4.10 -8.93 17.18
CA ASP A 730 -3.15 -8.16 16.36
C ASP A 730 -1.71 -8.73 16.39
N GLU A 731 -1.58 -10.05 16.55
CA GLU A 731 -0.31 -10.75 16.66
C GLU A 731 0.06 -11.53 15.38
N PHE A 732 1.33 -11.40 14.98
CA PHE A 732 1.91 -12.23 13.93
C PHE A 732 2.78 -13.35 14.52
N ILE A 733 3.02 -14.39 13.72
CA ILE A 733 3.96 -15.46 14.05
C ILE A 733 5.35 -14.92 14.39
N ASP A 734 6.07 -15.66 15.23
CA ASP A 734 7.52 -15.54 15.37
C ASP A 734 8.20 -16.50 14.38
N TRP A 735 9.09 -16.00 13.52
CA TRP A 735 9.89 -16.85 12.62
C TRP A 735 10.99 -17.55 13.42
N LEU A 736 10.89 -18.87 13.58
CA LEU A 736 11.71 -19.63 14.52
C LEU A 736 12.92 -20.29 13.85
N VAL A 737 12.66 -21.06 12.80
CA VAL A 737 13.68 -21.89 12.13
C VAL A 737 13.63 -21.62 10.64
N GLY A 738 14.76 -21.18 10.09
CA GLY A 738 14.91 -20.99 8.66
C GLY A 738 15.35 -22.26 7.96
N LYS A 739 15.03 -22.36 6.66
CA LYS A 739 15.60 -23.39 5.76
C LYS A 739 15.31 -24.85 6.15
N VAL A 740 14.14 -25.15 6.73
CA VAL A 740 13.68 -26.54 6.92
C VAL A 740 13.49 -27.19 5.55
N PRO A 741 14.14 -28.32 5.22
CA PRO A 741 13.94 -28.99 3.94
C PRO A 741 12.45 -29.23 3.70
N ILE A 742 12.00 -28.90 2.49
CA ILE A 742 10.57 -28.75 2.24
C ILE A 742 9.80 -30.05 2.49
N ASP A 743 10.43 -31.21 2.28
CA ASP A 743 9.80 -32.52 2.45
C ASP A 743 9.72 -32.96 3.93
N ASP A 744 10.42 -32.27 4.83
CA ASP A 744 10.38 -32.52 6.29
C ASP A 744 9.31 -31.67 7.02
N VAL A 745 8.73 -30.67 6.33
CA VAL A 745 7.72 -29.76 6.91
C VAL A 745 6.52 -30.51 7.54
N PRO A 746 5.95 -31.57 6.95
CA PRO A 746 4.86 -32.31 7.59
C PRO A 746 5.26 -32.91 8.95
N ALA A 747 6.51 -33.33 9.13
CA ALA A 747 6.99 -33.84 10.40
C ALA A 747 7.02 -32.74 11.48
N VAL A 748 7.42 -31.52 11.10
CA VAL A 748 7.38 -30.34 11.97
C VAL A 748 5.94 -30.02 12.39
N VAL A 749 5.00 -29.97 11.44
CA VAL A 749 3.58 -29.70 11.73
C VAL A 749 3.02 -30.72 12.73
N ARG A 750 3.29 -32.02 12.53
CA ARG A 750 2.88 -33.08 13.47
C ARG A 750 3.48 -32.87 14.86
N ALA A 751 4.77 -32.62 14.95
CA ALA A 751 5.47 -32.47 16.23
C ALA A 751 4.95 -31.27 17.03
N VAL A 752 4.77 -30.13 16.38
CA VAL A 752 4.27 -28.91 17.02
C VAL A 752 2.82 -29.07 17.45
N THR A 753 1.95 -29.62 16.59
CA THR A 753 0.54 -29.86 16.94
C THR A 753 0.42 -30.83 18.11
N LEU A 754 1.17 -31.94 18.10
CA LEU A 754 1.15 -32.91 19.18
C LEU A 754 1.67 -32.32 20.51
N ALA A 755 2.73 -31.50 20.45
CA ALA A 755 3.28 -30.83 21.63
C ALA A 755 2.28 -29.85 22.25
N TYR A 756 1.53 -29.13 21.41
CA TYR A 756 0.44 -28.28 21.86
C TYR A 756 -0.66 -29.07 22.53
N GLU A 757 -1.22 -30.10 21.87
CA GLU A 757 -2.30 -30.90 22.45
C GLU A 757 -1.91 -31.63 23.74
N THR A 758 -0.63 -31.97 23.90
CA THR A 758 -0.14 -32.66 25.10
C THR A 758 0.04 -31.72 26.29
N ASP A 759 0.44 -30.47 26.06
CA ASP A 759 0.86 -29.56 27.14
C ASP A 759 -0.06 -28.36 27.33
N ARG A 760 -1.07 -28.15 26.50
CA ARG A 760 -1.96 -26.98 26.63
C ARG A 760 -2.72 -26.98 27.94
N ASP A 761 -2.91 -25.79 28.50
CA ASP A 761 -3.87 -25.58 29.58
C ASP A 761 -5.31 -25.64 29.04
N GLU A 762 -6.28 -25.85 29.92
CA GLU A 762 -7.70 -25.87 29.53
C GLU A 762 -8.12 -24.50 28.97
N GLY A 763 -8.61 -24.48 27.72
CA GLY A 763 -9.01 -23.26 27.02
C GLY A 763 -7.88 -22.44 26.41
N GLU A 764 -6.61 -22.83 26.61
CA GLU A 764 -5.45 -22.16 26.02
C GLU A 764 -5.42 -22.32 24.49
N THR A 765 -5.32 -21.22 23.76
CA THR A 765 -5.17 -21.18 22.29
C THR A 765 -3.75 -21.55 21.86
N PHE A 766 -3.58 -21.87 20.57
CA PHE A 766 -2.25 -22.21 20.04
C PHE A 766 -1.28 -21.03 20.17
N ALA A 767 -1.73 -19.81 19.87
CA ALA A 767 -0.93 -18.60 20.00
C ALA A 767 -0.49 -18.35 21.46
N GLU A 768 -1.43 -18.40 22.42
CA GLU A 768 -1.09 -18.27 23.85
C GLU A 768 -0.05 -19.31 24.31
N TRP A 769 -0.23 -20.57 23.88
CA TRP A 769 0.70 -21.67 24.16
C TRP A 769 2.10 -21.42 23.60
N THR A 770 2.21 -20.85 22.40
CA THR A 770 3.51 -20.45 21.82
C THR A 770 4.13 -19.30 22.61
N ARG A 771 3.35 -18.28 22.99
CA ARG A 771 3.83 -17.08 23.69
C ARG A 771 4.31 -17.36 25.11
N ARG A 772 3.74 -18.35 25.81
CA ARG A 772 4.23 -18.72 27.16
C ARG A 772 5.55 -19.50 27.14
N ARG A 773 6.01 -19.93 25.96
CA ARG A 773 7.27 -20.67 25.79
C ARG A 773 8.39 -19.75 25.34
N SER A 774 9.62 -20.13 25.64
CA SER A 774 10.75 -19.44 25.05
C SER A 774 10.93 -19.85 23.59
N ASP A 775 11.35 -18.91 22.74
CA ASP A 775 11.75 -19.23 21.36
C ASP A 775 12.78 -20.36 21.28
N VAL A 776 13.64 -20.50 22.30
CA VAL A 776 14.66 -21.55 22.34
C VAL A 776 14.00 -22.93 22.42
N GLU A 777 12.97 -23.09 23.24
CA GLU A 777 12.21 -24.35 23.35
C GLU A 777 11.48 -24.65 22.03
N LEU A 778 10.84 -23.66 21.43
CA LEU A 778 10.13 -23.83 20.17
C LEU A 778 11.07 -24.11 19.00
N ARG A 779 12.22 -23.42 18.92
CA ARG A 779 13.28 -23.69 17.91
C ARG A 779 13.83 -25.11 18.03
N ASN A 780 14.04 -25.60 19.25
CA ASN A 780 14.50 -26.97 19.47
C ASN A 780 13.44 -27.99 19.00
N LEU A 781 12.18 -27.78 19.37
CA LEU A 781 11.07 -28.62 18.93
C LEU A 781 10.99 -28.72 17.40
N VAL A 782 11.05 -27.58 16.71
CA VAL A 782 11.01 -27.52 15.23
C VAL A 782 12.25 -28.18 14.62
N SER A 783 13.45 -27.90 15.14
CA SER A 783 14.71 -28.41 14.58
C SER A 783 14.84 -29.93 14.76
N GLU A 784 14.48 -30.46 15.93
CA GLU A 784 14.50 -31.90 16.23
C GLU A 784 13.54 -32.67 15.32
N ALA A 785 12.32 -32.14 15.11
CA ALA A 785 11.33 -32.75 14.23
C ALA A 785 11.78 -32.80 12.77
N ALA A 786 12.47 -31.75 12.29
CA ALA A 786 13.04 -31.68 10.95
C ALA A 786 14.33 -32.52 10.77
N GLY A 787 14.89 -33.11 11.85
CA GLY A 787 16.19 -33.77 11.77
C GLY A 787 17.36 -32.82 11.44
N THR A 788 17.18 -31.52 11.63
CA THR A 788 18.17 -30.48 11.31
C THR A 788 18.89 -29.99 12.57
N LYS A 789 20.12 -29.50 12.43
CA LYS A 789 20.75 -28.73 13.53
C LYS A 789 20.14 -27.33 13.55
N PRO A 790 19.83 -26.74 14.72
CA PRO A 790 19.24 -25.41 14.79
C PRO A 790 20.18 -24.39 14.13
N ALA A 791 19.82 -23.93 12.93
CA ALA A 791 20.38 -22.73 12.35
C ALA A 791 19.50 -21.58 12.84
N ALA A 792 20.02 -20.80 13.79
CA ALA A 792 19.36 -19.57 14.21
C ALA A 792 19.24 -18.64 13.00
N ILE A 793 18.05 -18.09 12.77
CA ILE A 793 17.90 -16.89 11.94
C ILE A 793 18.70 -15.79 12.66
N GLY A 794 19.66 -15.18 11.97
CA GLY A 794 20.34 -14.00 12.48
C GLY A 794 19.30 -12.91 12.70
N THR A 795 19.11 -12.50 13.95
CA THR A 795 18.30 -11.34 14.35
C THR A 795 19.04 -10.05 13.98
N GLU A 796 19.35 -9.86 12.70
CA GLU A 796 19.69 -8.54 12.19
C GLU A 796 18.46 -8.03 11.45
N ALA A 797 17.59 -7.36 12.21
CA ALA A 797 16.76 -6.32 11.65
C ALA A 797 17.71 -5.20 11.22
N SER A 798 17.89 -5.02 9.91
CA SER A 798 18.39 -3.79 9.30
C SER A 798 17.21 -2.95 8.87
#